data_AF-A0A317HSG0-F1
#
_entry.id   AF-A0A317HSG0-F1
#
_cell.length_a   1.000
_cell.length_b   1.000
_cell.length_c   1.000
_cell.angle_alpha   90.00
_cell.angle_beta   90.00
_cell.angle_gamma   90.00
#
_symmetry.space_group_name_H-M   'P 1'
#
loop_
_entity.id
_entity.type
_entity.pdbx_description
1 polymer ?
#
loop_
_entity_poly.entity_id
_entity_poly.type
_entity_poly.pdbx_seq_one_letter_code
_entity_poly.pdbx_strand_id
1 'polypeptide(L)'
;MKRLLSAAVIAIAVVVWPPSPSAAQPPQPKDKFVGALRQFLEAIAGQYGDEGTRASAALDSMEQALAEWDKAIQTYEAQSASQPQTADVRATLGLIYLDRRRLAEALREFGAAIKLDPKRPDIYTLQGFAYSLADKPDEATQAFAKAAALEIDDPTMSYRLAQYLASTGHPREAAKALQQFRDTERKSLLETRAGRTEGSRFIRVDLLRQTANVAPIFPPARYANGFATLTRGRYEEAVVRFREAVGNDPLNTPPAPAELLEGAAILRQGRLTASLEHLKAAVKSTPNSAEAHRILGMSYWADEQYDNAAGAFRTAIRLQPQDERSRLGLADVLVAAGKPDEAEQAFKDAIRAVPGSGQAHYNLGRLYDSQQRPSEAAQTLQAAAGFSPVVGLDYLYETIARTYASQPDFDRAIDFAVKRTEVNPNNSEAHRALGEMYLRQGRDDEAVTELLAALLMNRNDADSYGGIAQVDLRAGRYPDAVEMARRALAIRSDHGTAQYALATALIRLGRTDEGNRELERFQQLRAQAQAREQREWDLKMLKQEAAVSLTKDDYNAALAALQKAIEYQPDDASAYLDVGLILKKTGRYTDAIESFNKSLALKATTDVYRLLAETYEAAGQIEESRKQKANYQRLKEERVQRDGVVR
;
A
#
# COMPACT_ATOMS: atom_id res chain seq x y z
N MET A 1 -8.33 2.39 9.95
CA MET A 1 -6.90 2.58 10.37
C MET A 1 -6.28 1.43 11.18
N LYS A 2 -6.91 0.89 12.26
CA LYS A 2 -6.31 -0.18 13.10
C LYS A 2 -5.92 -1.45 12.33
N ARG A 3 -6.76 -1.93 11.39
CA ARG A 3 -6.45 -3.08 10.50
C ARG A 3 -5.42 -2.78 9.41
N LEU A 4 -5.38 -1.55 8.90
CA LEU A 4 -4.36 -1.11 7.92
C LEU A 4 -2.99 -0.94 8.59
N LEU A 5 -2.93 -0.44 9.82
CA LEU A 5 -1.70 -0.37 10.63
C LEU A 5 -1.28 -1.73 11.21
N SER A 6 -2.22 -2.64 11.51
CA SER A 6 -1.87 -4.02 11.92
C SER A 6 -1.51 -4.93 10.74
N ALA A 7 -2.00 -4.66 9.54
CA ALA A 7 -1.51 -5.31 8.31
C ALA A 7 -0.18 -4.69 7.82
N ALA A 8 0.02 -3.38 7.98
CA ALA A 8 1.25 -2.68 7.56
C ALA A 8 2.50 -3.05 8.38
N VAL A 9 2.34 -3.58 9.59
CA VAL A 9 3.47 -3.91 10.48
C VAL A 9 3.64 -5.42 10.69
N ILE A 10 2.86 -6.26 10.00
CA ILE A 10 3.02 -7.72 10.08
C ILE A 10 3.52 -8.26 8.74
N ALA A 11 4.84 -8.20 8.59
CA ALA A 11 5.62 -9.13 7.78
C ALA A 11 7.03 -9.22 8.40
N ILE A 12 7.09 -9.69 9.65
CA ILE A 12 8.32 -10.19 10.25
C ILE A 12 8.58 -11.54 9.59
N ALA A 13 9.42 -11.52 8.57
CA ALA A 13 10.11 -12.72 8.11
C ALA A 13 11.58 -12.33 7.88
N VAL A 14 12.39 -12.86 8.80
CA VAL A 14 13.70 -13.48 8.61
C VAL A 14 14.76 -12.60 7.92
N VAL A 15 15.59 -11.94 8.73
CA VAL A 15 17.02 -12.03 8.47
C VAL A 15 17.38 -13.46 8.87
N VAL A 16 17.86 -14.25 7.90
CA VAL A 16 18.28 -15.64 8.10
C VAL A 16 19.28 -15.65 9.24
N TRP A 17 18.95 -16.33 10.34
CA TRP A 17 19.92 -16.66 11.38
C TRP A 17 20.01 -18.19 11.42
N PRO A 18 21.21 -18.79 11.34
CA PRO A 18 21.34 -20.24 11.35
C PRO A 18 20.79 -20.84 12.66
N PRO A 19 20.29 -22.09 12.62
CA PRO A 19 19.89 -22.80 13.81
C PRO A 19 21.16 -23.19 14.59
N SER A 20 21.32 -22.68 15.80
CA SER A 20 22.22 -23.30 16.79
C SER A 20 21.56 -23.23 18.18
N PRO A 21 21.41 -24.35 18.91
CA PRO A 21 20.50 -24.42 20.06
C PRO A 21 21.06 -23.90 21.39
N SER A 22 22.21 -23.21 21.44
CA SER A 22 22.93 -22.97 22.72
C SER A 22 23.38 -21.54 23.02
N ALA A 23 22.96 -20.53 22.25
CA ALA A 23 23.28 -19.12 22.56
C ALA A 23 22.00 -18.35 22.94
N ALA A 24 22.01 -17.71 24.11
CA ALA A 24 20.93 -16.86 24.61
C ALA A 24 20.42 -15.89 23.53
N GLN A 25 19.10 -15.85 23.31
CA GLN A 25 18.43 -14.98 22.34
C GLN A 25 18.85 -13.50 22.51
N PRO A 26 19.56 -12.89 21.54
CA PRO A 26 19.71 -11.43 21.43
C PRO A 26 18.53 -10.88 20.60
N PRO A 27 18.22 -9.57 20.62
CA PRO A 27 17.11 -9.10 21.43
C PRO A 27 15.88 -8.62 20.61
N GLN A 28 14.68 -8.73 21.21
CA GLN A 28 13.39 -8.10 20.78
C GLN A 28 13.24 -6.53 20.88
N PRO A 29 14.22 -5.69 21.26
CA PRO A 29 14.10 -4.23 21.37
C PRO A 29 13.75 -3.47 20.11
N LYS A 30 14.17 -3.92 18.92
CA LYS A 30 13.76 -3.30 17.66
C LYS A 30 12.24 -3.30 17.52
N ASP A 31 11.59 -4.42 17.84
CA ASP A 31 10.13 -4.54 17.78
C ASP A 31 9.45 -3.64 18.81
N LYS A 32 10.06 -3.44 19.98
CA LYS A 32 9.57 -2.47 20.98
C LYS A 32 9.64 -1.04 20.46
N PHE A 33 10.76 -0.65 19.84
CA PHE A 33 10.92 0.68 19.24
C PHE A 33 9.93 0.91 18.10
N VAL A 34 9.80 -0.06 17.18
CA VAL A 34 8.81 -0.01 16.08
C VAL A 34 7.37 0.00 16.61
N GLY A 35 7.10 -0.73 17.69
CA GLY A 35 5.82 -0.72 18.40
C GLY A 35 5.49 0.66 18.98
N ALA A 36 6.45 1.28 19.67
CA ALA A 36 6.31 2.65 20.19
C ALA A 36 6.14 3.68 19.07
N LEU A 37 6.84 3.52 17.95
CA LEU A 37 6.67 4.35 16.76
C LEU A 37 5.29 4.23 16.11
N ARG A 38 4.72 3.03 16.10
CA ARG A 38 3.34 2.83 15.65
C ARG A 38 2.36 3.55 16.56
N GLN A 39 2.53 3.43 17.89
CA GLN A 39 1.70 4.15 18.85
C GLN A 39 1.81 5.67 18.69
N PHE A 40 3.02 6.17 18.39
CA PHE A 40 3.24 7.59 18.10
C PHE A 40 2.51 8.02 16.83
N LEU A 41 2.64 7.29 15.72
CA LEU A 41 1.91 7.55 14.47
C LEU A 41 0.39 7.56 14.67
N GLU A 42 -0.13 6.62 15.44
CA GLU A 42 -1.56 6.56 15.80
C GLU A 42 -2.00 7.75 16.64
N ALA A 43 -1.16 8.20 17.57
CA ALA A 43 -1.45 9.35 18.42
C ALA A 43 -1.47 10.65 17.60
N ILE A 44 -0.46 10.89 16.77
CA ILE A 44 -0.35 12.15 16.02
C ILE A 44 -1.33 12.26 14.85
N ALA A 45 -2.05 11.20 14.48
CA ALA A 45 -3.11 11.26 13.48
C ALA A 45 -4.27 12.18 13.88
N GLY A 46 -4.45 12.41 15.19
CA GLY A 46 -5.41 13.34 15.74
C GLY A 46 -6.85 12.98 15.51
N GLN A 47 -7.36 11.96 16.20
CA GLN A 47 -8.75 11.51 16.06
C GLN A 47 -9.62 11.76 17.29
N TYR A 48 -9.03 12.00 18.48
CA TYR A 48 -9.75 11.82 19.74
C TYR A 48 -9.31 12.78 20.87
N GLY A 49 -8.62 13.88 20.61
CA GLY A 49 -8.38 14.94 21.61
C GLY A 49 -7.39 14.59 22.73
N ASP A 50 -6.85 13.37 22.74
CA ASP A 50 -5.85 12.87 23.69
C ASP A 50 -4.46 12.66 23.06
N GLU A 51 -4.23 13.35 21.93
CA GLU A 51 -3.04 13.19 21.10
C GLU A 51 -1.75 13.48 21.88
N GLY A 52 -1.70 14.59 22.63
CA GLY A 52 -0.48 15.03 23.31
C GLY A 52 0.03 14.05 24.37
N THR A 53 -0.87 13.55 25.23
CA THR A 53 -0.52 12.58 26.27
C THR A 53 -0.04 11.26 25.65
N ARG A 54 -0.74 10.77 24.62
CA ARG A 54 -0.39 9.51 23.94
C ARG A 54 0.90 9.63 23.13
N ALA A 55 1.10 10.76 22.45
CA ALA A 55 2.33 11.04 21.72
C ALA A 55 3.53 11.09 22.66
N SER A 56 3.41 11.78 23.81
CA SER A 56 4.47 11.86 24.81
C SER A 56 4.82 10.49 25.40
N ALA A 57 3.81 9.71 25.79
CA ALA A 57 4.01 8.35 26.32
C ALA A 57 4.67 7.42 25.28
N ALA A 58 4.33 7.56 24.00
CA ALA A 58 4.95 6.81 22.92
C ALA A 58 6.42 7.21 22.72
N LEU A 59 6.77 8.50 22.86
CA LEU A 59 8.16 8.98 22.80
C LEU A 59 9.00 8.47 23.98
N ASP A 60 8.44 8.44 25.19
CA ASP A 60 9.13 7.87 26.35
C ASP A 60 9.37 6.37 26.15
N SER A 61 8.38 5.66 25.57
CA SER A 61 8.51 4.26 25.19
C SER A 61 9.57 4.02 24.12
N MET A 62 9.72 4.93 23.15
CA MET A 62 10.80 4.87 22.15
C MET A 62 12.17 5.03 22.80
N GLU A 63 12.34 6.03 23.68
CA GLU A 63 13.60 6.30 24.37
C GLU A 63 14.01 5.12 25.25
N GLN A 64 13.06 4.56 26.01
CA GLN A 64 13.28 3.34 26.78
C GLN A 64 13.66 2.17 25.86
N ALA A 65 12.99 1.99 24.72
CA ALA A 65 13.30 0.92 23.78
C ALA A 65 14.71 1.04 23.19
N LEU A 66 15.20 2.26 22.92
CA LEU A 66 16.58 2.49 22.47
C LEU A 66 17.59 2.12 23.55
N ALA A 67 17.37 2.53 24.80
CA ALA A 67 18.23 2.16 25.92
C ALA A 67 18.26 0.65 26.18
N GLU A 68 17.10 -0.02 26.07
CA GLU A 68 17.01 -1.48 26.14
C GLU A 68 17.73 -2.16 24.98
N TRP A 69 17.67 -1.58 23.79
CA TRP A 69 18.41 -2.07 22.61
C TRP A 69 19.91 -2.03 22.87
N ASP A 70 20.44 -0.90 23.33
CA ASP A 70 21.87 -0.73 23.60
C ASP A 70 22.35 -1.63 24.75
N LYS A 71 21.56 -1.78 25.82
CA LYS A 71 21.85 -2.72 26.90
C LYS A 71 21.92 -4.16 26.42
N ALA A 72 21.05 -4.54 25.50
CA ALA A 72 21.04 -5.87 24.95
C ALA A 72 22.25 -6.13 24.03
N ILE A 73 22.71 -5.11 23.30
CA ILE A 73 23.99 -5.16 22.57
C ILE A 73 25.15 -5.38 23.54
N GLN A 74 25.24 -4.60 24.63
CA GLN A 74 26.28 -4.74 25.65
C GLN A 74 26.29 -6.13 26.30
N THR A 75 25.11 -6.70 26.53
CA THR A 75 24.97 -8.05 27.10
C THR A 75 25.53 -9.09 26.13
N TYR A 76 25.22 -8.97 24.84
CA TYR A 76 25.75 -9.86 23.83
C TYR A 76 27.26 -9.70 23.62
N GLU A 77 27.78 -8.46 23.63
CA GLU A 77 29.22 -8.17 23.61
C GLU A 77 29.94 -8.91 24.75
N ALA A 78 29.45 -8.76 25.99
CA ALA A 78 30.04 -9.41 27.17
C ALA A 78 30.01 -10.94 27.09
N GLN A 79 28.91 -11.52 26.59
CA GLN A 79 28.78 -12.96 26.38
C GLN A 79 29.69 -13.48 25.27
N SER A 80 29.84 -12.72 24.18
CA SER A 80 30.69 -13.08 23.05
C SER A 80 32.17 -13.01 23.40
N ALA A 81 32.58 -12.11 24.31
CA ALA A 81 33.97 -11.91 24.71
C ALA A 81 34.59 -13.14 25.40
N SER A 82 33.78 -13.97 26.06
CA SER A 82 34.22 -15.21 26.70
C SER A 82 34.21 -16.43 25.77
N GLN A 83 33.73 -16.26 24.53
CA GLN A 83 33.64 -17.32 23.52
C GLN A 83 34.79 -17.22 22.50
N PRO A 84 35.14 -18.33 21.82
CA PRO A 84 36.05 -18.30 20.69
C PRO A 84 35.58 -17.29 19.63
N GLN A 85 36.49 -16.41 19.20
CA GLN A 85 36.20 -15.36 18.24
C GLN A 85 36.16 -15.93 16.81
N THR A 86 35.08 -16.63 16.48
CA THR A 86 34.85 -17.21 15.14
C THR A 86 34.28 -16.18 14.17
N ALA A 87 34.30 -16.50 12.87
CA ALA A 87 33.69 -15.66 11.85
C ALA A 87 32.18 -15.45 12.11
N ASP A 88 31.46 -16.47 12.58
CA ASP A 88 30.02 -16.38 12.87
C ASP A 88 29.71 -15.42 14.03
N VAL A 89 30.50 -15.47 15.11
CA VAL A 89 30.33 -14.56 16.26
C VAL A 89 30.58 -13.11 15.82
N ARG A 90 31.63 -12.88 15.03
CA ARG A 90 31.95 -11.54 14.48
C ARG A 90 30.89 -11.05 13.51
N ALA A 91 30.45 -11.88 12.56
CA ALA A 91 29.39 -11.53 11.61
C ALA A 91 28.07 -11.19 12.33
N THR A 92 27.75 -11.94 13.38
CA THR A 92 26.59 -11.70 14.23
C THR A 92 26.66 -10.36 14.95
N LEU A 93 27.79 -10.04 15.60
CA LEU A 93 27.99 -8.71 16.21
C LEU A 93 27.84 -7.60 15.17
N GLY A 94 28.43 -7.79 13.98
CA GLY A 94 28.30 -6.85 12.87
C GLY A 94 26.85 -6.60 12.46
N LEU A 95 26.04 -7.67 12.36
CA LEU A 95 24.62 -7.59 12.05
C LEU A 95 23.82 -6.85 13.12
N ILE A 96 24.09 -7.13 14.40
CA ILE A 96 23.46 -6.45 15.54
C ILE A 96 23.75 -4.94 15.50
N TYR A 97 25.00 -4.55 15.23
CA TYR A 97 25.35 -3.14 15.07
C TYR A 97 24.71 -2.52 13.83
N LEU A 98 24.65 -3.23 12.70
CA LEU A 98 24.01 -2.78 11.48
C LEU A 98 22.53 -2.49 11.68
N ASP A 99 21.81 -3.38 12.37
CA ASP A 99 20.39 -3.21 12.70
C ASP A 99 20.16 -1.97 13.58
N ARG A 100 21.06 -1.71 14.53
CA ARG A 100 21.08 -0.51 15.38
C ARG A 100 21.61 0.75 14.68
N ARG A 101 22.06 0.64 13.42
CA ARG A 101 22.70 1.72 12.62
C ARG A 101 24.03 2.23 13.17
N ARG A 102 24.74 1.40 13.94
CA ARG A 102 26.13 1.61 14.38
C ARG A 102 27.11 1.15 13.30
N LEU A 103 27.15 1.90 12.19
CA LEU A 103 27.80 1.47 10.94
C LEU A 103 29.31 1.24 11.06
N ALA A 104 30.00 2.05 11.88
CA ALA A 104 31.45 1.91 12.06
C ALA A 104 31.81 0.60 12.78
N GLU A 105 31.08 0.27 13.84
CA GLU A 105 31.23 -0.98 14.57
C GLU A 105 30.82 -2.18 13.70
N ALA A 106 29.73 -2.05 12.95
CA ALA A 106 29.29 -3.09 12.01
C ALA A 106 30.40 -3.43 10.99
N LEU A 107 30.96 -2.42 10.33
CA LEU A 107 32.04 -2.59 9.34
C LEU A 107 33.32 -3.19 9.96
N ARG A 108 33.66 -2.81 11.21
CA ARG A 108 34.79 -3.39 11.94
C ARG A 108 34.60 -4.88 12.16
N GLU A 109 33.42 -5.30 12.62
CA GLU A 109 33.15 -6.71 12.90
C GLU A 109 33.03 -7.54 11.61
N PHE A 110 32.41 -7.02 10.55
CA PHE A 110 32.40 -7.70 9.25
C PHE A 110 33.82 -7.89 8.68
N GLY A 111 34.67 -6.86 8.79
CA GLY A 111 36.08 -6.98 8.38
C GLY A 111 36.86 -8.02 9.19
N ALA A 112 36.59 -8.12 10.50
CA ALA A 112 37.18 -9.18 11.34
C ALA A 112 36.66 -10.57 10.96
N ALA A 113 35.36 -10.70 10.67
CA ALA A 113 34.75 -11.95 10.24
C ALA A 113 35.32 -12.44 8.90
N ILE A 114 35.49 -11.55 7.92
CA ILE A 114 36.09 -11.86 6.61
C ILE A 114 37.55 -12.33 6.75
N LYS A 115 38.33 -11.78 7.69
CA LYS A 115 39.71 -12.24 7.94
C LYS A 115 39.75 -13.68 8.46
N LEU A 116 38.74 -14.09 9.22
CA LEU A 116 38.62 -15.44 9.78
C LEU A 116 38.10 -16.45 8.77
N ASP A 117 37.12 -16.05 7.94
CA ASP A 117 36.59 -16.88 6.86
C ASP A 117 36.35 -16.04 5.57
N PRO A 118 37.35 -15.96 4.68
CA PRO A 118 37.26 -15.15 3.47
C PRO A 118 36.30 -15.69 2.39
N LYS A 119 35.77 -16.91 2.56
CA LYS A 119 34.91 -17.59 1.58
C LYS A 119 33.42 -17.43 1.85
N ARG A 120 33.04 -16.61 2.84
CA ARG A 120 31.66 -16.40 3.27
C ARG A 120 30.98 -15.24 2.51
N PRO A 121 30.10 -15.52 1.53
CA PRO A 121 29.45 -14.52 0.67
C PRO A 121 28.45 -13.62 1.41
N ASP A 122 27.75 -14.18 2.40
CA ASP A 122 26.77 -13.48 3.25
C ASP A 122 27.41 -12.30 4.00
N ILE A 123 28.64 -12.45 4.48
CA ILE A 123 29.35 -11.40 5.22
C ILE A 123 29.71 -10.23 4.29
N TYR A 124 30.15 -10.50 3.06
CA TYR A 124 30.39 -9.45 2.06
C TYR A 124 29.09 -8.75 1.65
N THR A 125 27.98 -9.47 1.56
CA THR A 125 26.65 -8.88 1.31
C THR A 125 26.26 -7.90 2.42
N LEU A 126 26.40 -8.30 3.69
CA LEU A 126 26.12 -7.43 4.84
C LEU A 126 27.08 -6.23 4.91
N GLN A 127 28.35 -6.44 4.58
CA GLN A 127 29.34 -5.38 4.50
C GLN A 127 29.00 -4.37 3.40
N GLY A 128 28.56 -4.84 2.22
CA GLY A 128 28.10 -3.99 1.12
C GLY A 128 26.91 -3.11 1.53
N PHE A 129 25.94 -3.66 2.26
CA PHE A 129 24.85 -2.86 2.83
C PHE A 129 25.35 -1.82 3.83
N ALA A 130 26.27 -2.19 4.72
CA ALA A 130 26.83 -1.26 5.69
C ALA A 130 27.61 -0.10 5.02
N TYR A 131 28.37 -0.37 3.95
CA TYR A 131 29.04 0.66 3.16
C TYR A 131 28.06 1.56 2.40
N SER A 132 27.03 0.97 1.78
CA SER A 132 25.98 1.72 1.09
C SER A 132 25.28 2.70 2.05
N LEU A 133 24.92 2.23 3.25
CA LEU A 133 24.34 3.07 4.30
C LEU A 133 25.31 4.12 4.87
N ALA A 134 26.62 3.90 4.74
CA ALA A 134 27.67 4.83 5.13
C ALA A 134 28.06 5.81 4.02
N ASP A 135 27.32 5.83 2.90
CA ASP A 135 27.59 6.67 1.72
C ASP A 135 28.97 6.41 1.10
N LYS A 136 29.34 5.13 1.00
CA LYS A 136 30.62 4.63 0.47
C LYS A 136 30.41 3.71 -0.73
N PRO A 137 30.13 4.27 -1.91
CA PRO A 137 29.66 3.49 -3.06
C PRO A 137 30.70 2.57 -3.68
N ASP A 138 31.98 2.96 -3.67
CA ASP A 138 33.05 2.15 -4.24
C ASP A 138 33.30 0.90 -3.38
N GLU A 139 33.37 1.05 -2.06
CA GLU A 139 33.54 -0.07 -1.13
C GLU A 139 32.32 -0.99 -1.10
N ALA A 140 31.10 -0.43 -1.19
CA ALA A 140 29.89 -1.22 -1.31
C ALA A 140 29.88 -2.07 -2.58
N THR A 141 30.27 -1.48 -3.72
CA THR A 141 30.38 -2.18 -5.01
C THR A 141 31.38 -3.32 -4.94
N GLN A 142 32.56 -3.08 -4.37
CA GLN A 142 33.59 -4.12 -4.20
C GLN A 142 33.08 -5.29 -3.33
N ALA A 143 32.40 -4.98 -2.22
CA ALA A 143 31.83 -5.99 -1.34
C ALA A 143 30.74 -6.81 -2.04
N PHE A 144 29.79 -6.16 -2.73
CA PHE A 144 28.75 -6.87 -3.49
C PHE A 144 29.31 -7.70 -4.65
N ALA A 145 30.30 -7.19 -5.39
CA ALA A 145 30.99 -7.94 -6.43
C ALA A 145 31.70 -9.18 -5.87
N LYS A 146 32.32 -9.06 -4.69
CA LYS A 146 32.95 -10.19 -4.02
C LYS A 146 31.93 -11.24 -3.56
N ALA A 147 30.79 -10.82 -3.03
CA ALA A 147 29.68 -11.71 -2.67
C ALA A 147 29.17 -12.47 -3.91
N ALA A 148 28.87 -11.76 -5.01
CA ALA A 148 28.39 -12.36 -6.25
C ALA A 148 29.40 -13.34 -6.88
N ALA A 149 30.70 -13.08 -6.73
CA ALA A 149 31.75 -13.99 -7.21
C ALA A 149 31.89 -15.27 -6.36
N LEU A 150 31.50 -15.23 -5.08
CA LEU A 150 31.51 -16.39 -4.18
C LEU A 150 30.24 -17.24 -4.29
N GLU A 151 29.10 -16.65 -4.70
CA GLU A 151 27.82 -17.33 -4.95
C GLU A 151 27.43 -17.27 -6.43
N ILE A 152 28.22 -17.90 -7.30
CA ILE A 152 28.01 -17.81 -8.75
C ILE A 152 26.68 -18.42 -9.22
N ASP A 153 26.16 -19.40 -8.47
CA ASP A 153 24.92 -20.13 -8.76
C ASP A 153 23.67 -19.46 -8.16
N ASP A 154 23.81 -18.44 -7.31
CA ASP A 154 22.66 -17.64 -6.82
C ASP A 154 22.51 -16.35 -7.64
N PRO A 155 21.46 -16.25 -8.48
CA PRO A 155 21.25 -15.07 -9.33
C PRO A 155 20.94 -13.79 -8.52
N THR A 156 20.50 -13.91 -7.26
CA THR A 156 20.06 -12.79 -6.41
C THR A 156 21.11 -11.70 -6.28
N MET A 157 22.38 -12.09 -6.05
CA MET A 157 23.46 -11.12 -5.83
C MET A 157 23.89 -10.43 -7.11
N SER A 158 23.81 -11.11 -8.27
CA SER A 158 24.08 -10.51 -9.57
C SER A 158 23.05 -9.44 -9.93
N TYR A 159 21.76 -9.69 -9.67
CA TYR A 159 20.71 -8.69 -9.88
C TYR A 159 20.90 -7.46 -8.99
N ARG A 160 21.17 -7.67 -7.69
CA ARG A 160 21.45 -6.56 -6.76
C ARG A 160 22.65 -5.73 -7.15
N LEU A 161 23.76 -6.39 -7.48
CA LEU A 161 24.98 -5.73 -7.91
C LEU A 161 24.68 -4.86 -9.13
N ALA A 162 23.92 -5.37 -10.10
CA ALA A 162 23.51 -4.60 -11.25
C ALA A 162 22.68 -3.36 -10.89
N GLN A 163 21.67 -3.48 -10.03
CA GLN A 163 20.87 -2.35 -9.57
C GLN A 163 21.74 -1.28 -8.89
N TYR A 164 22.68 -1.71 -8.04
CA TYR A 164 23.58 -0.81 -7.34
C TYR A 164 24.59 -0.12 -8.26
N LEU A 165 25.16 -0.85 -9.22
CA LEU A 165 26.05 -0.29 -10.25
C LEU A 165 25.30 0.70 -11.15
N ALA A 166 24.04 0.41 -11.50
CA ALA A 166 23.23 1.32 -12.29
C ALA A 166 22.98 2.65 -11.56
N SER A 167 22.64 2.60 -10.26
CA SER A 167 22.38 3.79 -9.45
C SER A 167 23.62 4.60 -9.10
N THR A 168 24.81 3.97 -9.08
CA THR A 168 26.10 4.62 -8.83
C THR A 168 26.85 5.03 -10.12
N GLY A 169 26.21 4.95 -11.30
CA GLY A 169 26.76 5.48 -12.55
C GLY A 169 27.72 4.54 -13.30
N HIS A 170 27.60 3.23 -13.11
CA HIS A 170 28.45 2.19 -13.71
C HIS A 170 27.65 1.27 -14.68
N PRO A 171 27.00 1.82 -15.73
CA PRO A 171 26.00 1.09 -16.53
C PRO A 171 26.57 -0.10 -17.33
N ARG A 172 27.85 -0.04 -17.73
CA ARG A 172 28.50 -1.14 -18.47
C ARG A 172 28.72 -2.37 -17.59
N GLU A 173 29.09 -2.16 -16.34
CA GLU A 173 29.26 -3.25 -15.37
C GLU A 173 27.91 -3.77 -14.91
N ALA A 174 26.93 -2.87 -14.72
CA ALA A 174 25.55 -3.24 -14.45
C ALA A 174 25.00 -4.18 -15.53
N ALA A 175 25.21 -3.85 -16.82
CA ALA A 175 24.78 -4.69 -17.93
C ALA A 175 25.40 -6.11 -17.91
N LYS A 176 26.67 -6.24 -17.50
CA LYS A 176 27.34 -7.55 -17.34
C LYS A 176 26.73 -8.35 -16.20
N ALA A 177 26.48 -7.70 -15.05
CA ALA A 177 25.86 -8.33 -13.90
C ALA A 177 24.41 -8.76 -14.21
N LEU A 178 23.64 -7.96 -14.97
CA LEU A 178 22.31 -8.35 -15.46
C LEU A 178 22.37 -9.54 -16.42
N GLN A 179 23.37 -9.59 -17.31
CA GLN A 179 23.54 -10.72 -18.20
C GLN A 179 23.81 -12.01 -17.41
N GLN A 180 24.72 -11.96 -16.44
CA GLN A 180 24.99 -13.09 -15.54
C GLN A 180 23.71 -13.52 -14.78
N PHE A 181 22.96 -12.55 -14.24
CA PHE A 181 21.67 -12.81 -13.59
C PHE A 181 20.72 -13.57 -14.51
N ARG A 182 20.50 -13.08 -15.74
CA ARG A 182 19.59 -13.70 -16.71
C ARG A 182 20.03 -15.12 -17.07
N ASP A 183 21.32 -15.34 -17.29
CA ASP A 183 21.86 -16.64 -17.68
C ASP A 183 21.71 -17.67 -16.57
N THR A 184 22.09 -17.31 -15.33
CA THR A 184 21.96 -18.19 -14.15
C THR A 184 20.49 -18.51 -13.86
N GLU A 185 19.61 -17.51 -13.89
CA GLU A 185 18.20 -17.69 -13.55
C GLU A 185 17.44 -18.47 -14.65
N ARG A 186 17.72 -18.23 -15.93
CA ARG A 186 17.18 -19.05 -17.03
C ARG A 186 17.59 -20.51 -16.90
N LYS A 187 18.87 -20.77 -16.61
CA LYS A 187 19.36 -22.13 -16.38
C LYS A 187 18.64 -22.79 -15.20
N SER A 188 18.52 -22.09 -14.08
CA SER A 188 17.80 -22.56 -12.88
C SER A 188 16.35 -22.94 -13.19
N LEU A 189 15.65 -22.11 -13.98
CA LEU A 189 14.29 -22.41 -14.43
C LEU A 189 14.25 -23.70 -15.26
N LEU A 190 15.11 -23.85 -16.26
CA LEU A 190 15.10 -25.02 -17.15
C LEU A 190 15.45 -26.33 -16.40
N GLU A 191 16.35 -26.29 -15.42
CA GLU A 191 16.78 -27.46 -14.65
C GLU A 191 15.80 -27.86 -13.54
N THR A 192 15.13 -26.89 -12.92
CA THR A 192 14.17 -27.15 -11.84
C THR A 192 12.81 -27.55 -12.40
N ARG A 193 12.40 -28.81 -12.20
CA ARG A 193 10.99 -29.20 -12.38
C ARG A 193 10.17 -28.52 -11.29
N ALA A 194 9.32 -27.57 -11.70
CA ALA A 194 8.31 -26.85 -10.93
C ALA A 194 8.29 -27.18 -9.42
N GLY A 195 9.13 -26.50 -8.66
CA GLY A 195 9.16 -26.55 -7.20
C GLY A 195 8.83 -25.16 -6.63
N ARG A 196 8.01 -25.12 -5.58
CA ARG A 196 7.73 -23.88 -4.84
C ARG A 196 9.02 -23.39 -4.19
N THR A 197 9.56 -22.30 -4.70
CA THR A 197 10.42 -21.41 -3.90
C THR A 197 9.55 -20.22 -3.54
N GLU A 198 9.02 -20.24 -2.31
CA GLU A 198 8.38 -19.10 -1.68
C GLU A 198 9.37 -18.55 -0.65
N GLY A 199 9.76 -17.29 -0.78
CA GLY A 199 10.65 -16.67 0.21
C GLY A 199 11.21 -15.32 -0.21
N SER A 200 11.58 -14.52 0.79
CA SER A 200 12.30 -13.25 0.60
C SER A 200 13.68 -13.54 0.00
N ARG A 201 13.87 -13.16 -1.26
CA ARG A 201 15.15 -13.28 -1.98
C ARG A 201 16.01 -12.05 -1.69
N PHE A 202 15.37 -10.89 -1.64
CA PHE A 202 16.04 -9.63 -1.50
C PHE A 202 16.19 -9.20 -0.03
N ILE A 203 17.37 -9.38 0.60
CA ILE A 203 17.68 -8.86 1.94
C ILE A 203 17.43 -7.34 1.99
N ARG A 204 16.83 -6.87 3.09
CA ARG A 204 16.61 -5.45 3.41
C ARG A 204 17.10 -5.12 4.81
N VAL A 205 17.65 -3.92 4.98
CA VAL A 205 18.20 -3.41 6.25
C VAL A 205 17.41 -2.21 6.80
N ASP A 206 16.21 -1.98 6.28
CA ASP A 206 15.35 -0.86 6.66
C ASP A 206 14.70 -1.08 8.03
N LEU A 207 14.52 0.01 8.79
CA LEU A 207 13.76 -0.02 10.04
C LEU A 207 12.28 -0.33 9.78
N LEU A 208 11.70 0.34 8.78
CA LEU A 208 10.31 0.20 8.38
C LEU A 208 10.24 -0.45 7.01
N ARG A 209 9.50 -1.56 6.93
CA ARG A 209 9.30 -2.30 5.68
C ARG A 209 8.14 -1.67 4.90
N GLN A 210 8.34 -1.50 3.60
CA GLN A 210 7.24 -1.19 2.71
C GLN A 210 6.41 -2.45 2.49
N THR A 211 5.10 -2.29 2.43
CA THR A 211 4.13 -3.37 2.19
C THR A 211 3.30 -3.02 0.97
N ALA A 212 3.11 -4.00 0.10
CA ALA A 212 2.21 -3.86 -1.04
C ALA A 212 0.77 -3.68 -0.54
N ASN A 213 -0.05 -3.00 -1.33
CA ASN A 213 -1.49 -2.83 -1.08
C ASN A 213 -1.86 -2.12 0.24
N VAL A 214 -0.93 -1.34 0.81
CA VAL A 214 -1.19 -0.47 1.96
C VAL A 214 -1.19 0.98 1.49
N ALA A 215 -2.28 1.70 1.78
CA ALA A 215 -2.38 3.12 1.48
C ALA A 215 -1.24 3.90 2.15
N PRO A 216 -0.63 4.90 1.46
CA PRO A 216 0.47 5.65 2.00
C PRO A 216 0.07 6.40 3.26
N ILE A 217 0.89 6.27 4.30
CA ILE A 217 0.73 6.98 5.56
C ILE A 217 1.69 8.15 5.57
N PHE A 218 1.14 9.36 5.42
CA PHE A 218 1.89 10.59 5.55
C PHE A 218 1.85 11.07 7.00
N PRO A 219 3.00 11.32 7.64
CA PRO A 219 3.00 11.96 8.94
C PRO A 219 2.56 13.43 8.75
N PRO A 220 1.91 14.06 9.74
CA PRO A 220 1.61 15.47 9.65
C PRO A 220 2.90 16.28 9.41
N ALA A 221 2.82 17.33 8.60
CA ALA A 221 3.95 18.10 8.10
C ALA A 221 4.90 18.57 9.23
N ARG A 222 4.34 18.89 10.40
CA ARG A 222 5.09 19.29 11.61
C ARG A 222 6.10 18.23 12.08
N TYR A 223 5.83 16.95 11.82
CA TYR A 223 6.69 15.83 12.23
C TYR A 223 7.63 15.35 11.12
N ALA A 224 7.56 15.93 9.91
CA ALA A 224 8.29 15.47 8.73
C ALA A 224 9.82 15.38 8.99
N ASN A 225 10.39 16.35 9.70
CA ASN A 225 11.83 16.34 10.03
C ASN A 225 12.23 15.16 10.93
N GLY A 226 11.40 14.79 11.90
CA GLY A 226 11.65 13.63 12.75
C GLY A 226 11.61 12.33 11.94
N PHE A 227 10.64 12.17 11.05
CA PHE A 227 10.56 11.00 10.16
C PHE A 227 11.69 10.97 9.11
N ALA A 228 12.09 12.11 8.57
CA ALA A 228 13.26 12.22 7.68
C ALA A 228 14.58 11.90 8.39
N THR A 229 14.65 12.12 9.71
CA THR A 229 15.81 11.77 10.53
C THR A 229 15.80 10.27 10.86
N LEU A 230 14.63 9.73 11.18
CA LEU A 230 14.38 8.32 11.44
C LEU A 230 14.75 7.43 10.24
N THR A 231 14.31 7.81 9.03
CA THR A 231 14.59 7.05 7.79
C THR A 231 16.07 7.01 7.43
N ARG A 232 16.86 7.99 7.86
CA ARG A 232 18.33 7.99 7.76
C ARG A 232 19.03 7.12 8.81
N GLY A 233 18.27 6.47 9.69
CA GLY A 233 18.82 5.59 10.74
C GLY A 233 19.28 6.32 12.00
N ARG A 234 19.02 7.63 12.13
CA ARG A 234 19.41 8.44 13.30
C ARG A 234 18.29 8.44 14.33
N TYR A 235 18.13 7.32 15.05
CA TYR A 235 16.94 7.05 15.86
C TYR A 235 16.82 7.98 17.09
N GLU A 236 17.91 8.26 17.79
CA GLU A 236 17.97 9.13 18.96
C GLU A 236 17.64 10.57 18.57
N GLU A 237 18.28 11.06 17.50
CA GLU A 237 18.01 12.39 16.96
C GLU A 237 16.54 12.50 16.52
N ALA A 238 15.97 11.45 15.90
CA ALA A 238 14.57 11.42 15.53
C ALA A 238 13.63 11.58 16.74
N VAL A 239 13.89 10.89 17.86
CA VAL A 239 13.10 11.03 19.11
C VAL A 239 13.17 12.46 19.65
N VAL A 240 14.35 13.08 19.64
CA VAL A 240 14.51 14.49 20.03
C VAL A 240 13.68 15.41 19.15
N ARG A 241 13.78 15.25 17.81
CA ARG A 241 12.98 16.03 16.85
C ARG A 241 11.48 15.83 17.02
N PHE A 242 11.04 14.62 17.32
CA PHE A 242 9.64 14.35 17.62
C PHE A 242 9.18 15.05 18.90
N ARG A 243 9.99 15.04 19.97
CA ARG A 243 9.69 15.72 21.22
C ARG A 243 9.59 17.24 21.04
N GLU A 244 10.52 17.84 20.28
CA GLU A 244 10.45 19.24 19.85
C GLU A 244 9.15 19.53 19.09
N ALA A 245 8.76 18.66 18.16
CA ALA A 245 7.54 18.83 17.38
C ALA A 245 6.27 18.70 18.23
N VAL A 246 6.20 17.73 19.15
CA VAL A 246 5.09 17.55 20.10
C VAL A 246 4.94 18.76 21.00
N GLY A 247 6.04 19.26 21.60
CA GLY A 247 6.01 20.39 22.52
C GLY A 247 5.54 21.71 21.88
N ASN A 248 5.65 21.82 20.55
CA ASN A 248 5.21 22.99 19.79
C ASN A 248 3.87 22.79 19.05
N ASP A 249 3.28 21.60 19.09
CA ASP A 249 1.99 21.32 18.47
C ASP A 249 0.86 21.85 19.37
N PRO A 250 0.10 22.88 18.95
CA PRO A 250 -0.97 23.47 19.76
C PRO A 250 -2.09 22.49 20.10
N LEU A 251 -2.21 21.37 19.36
CA LEU A 251 -3.18 20.32 19.67
C LEU A 251 -2.67 19.32 20.71
N ASN A 252 -1.38 19.37 21.08
CA ASN A 252 -0.77 18.49 22.07
C ASN A 252 -0.42 19.19 23.41
N THR A 253 -0.64 20.50 23.53
CA THR A 253 -0.37 21.25 24.75
C THR A 253 -1.50 21.09 25.78
N PRO A 254 -1.25 20.56 27.00
CA PRO A 254 -2.30 20.36 28.02
C PRO A 254 -2.79 21.66 28.70
N PRO A 255 -3.94 21.62 29.41
CA PRO A 255 -4.88 20.50 29.50
C PRO A 255 -6.11 20.71 28.59
N ALA A 256 -6.42 19.68 27.82
CA ALA A 256 -7.76 19.53 27.24
C ALA A 256 -8.80 19.53 28.37
N PRO A 257 -9.94 20.22 28.24
CA PRO A 257 -11.03 20.15 29.21
C PRO A 257 -11.47 18.70 29.47
N ALA A 258 -11.84 18.38 30.71
CA ALA A 258 -12.26 17.03 31.07
C ALA A 258 -13.44 16.55 30.20
N GLU A 259 -14.38 17.44 29.90
CA GLU A 259 -15.54 17.17 29.06
C GLU A 259 -15.15 16.84 27.60
N LEU A 260 -14.06 17.42 27.10
CA LEU A 260 -13.51 17.11 25.78
C LEU A 260 -12.91 15.70 25.76
N LEU A 261 -12.10 15.35 26.77
CA LEU A 261 -11.49 14.02 26.90
C LEU A 261 -12.56 12.94 27.08
N GLU A 262 -13.60 13.20 27.88
CA GLU A 262 -14.74 12.30 28.04
C GLU A 262 -15.51 12.11 26.73
N GLY A 263 -15.90 13.21 26.06
CA GLY A 263 -16.63 13.15 24.80
C GLY A 263 -15.86 12.41 23.69
N ALA A 264 -14.54 12.55 23.68
CA ALA A 264 -13.69 11.84 22.73
C ALA A 264 -13.45 10.37 23.10
N ALA A 265 -13.37 10.04 24.39
CA ALA A 265 -13.36 8.65 24.85
C ALA A 265 -14.67 7.93 24.46
N ILE A 266 -15.81 8.60 24.57
CA ILE A 266 -17.12 8.09 24.12
C ILE A 266 -17.14 7.92 22.59
N LEU A 267 -16.58 8.87 21.82
CA LEU A 267 -16.44 8.76 20.36
C LEU A 267 -15.65 7.50 19.98
N ARG A 268 -14.55 7.23 20.68
CA ARG A 268 -13.72 6.04 20.47
C ARG A 268 -14.44 4.73 20.76
N GLN A 269 -15.42 4.75 21.67
CA GLN A 269 -16.32 3.62 21.92
C GLN A 269 -17.41 3.48 20.84
N GLY A 270 -17.42 4.35 19.83
CA GLY A 270 -18.42 4.39 18.76
C GLY A 270 -19.80 4.83 19.20
N ARG A 271 -19.96 5.34 20.42
CA ARG A 271 -21.26 5.80 20.95
C ARG A 271 -21.55 7.21 20.47
N LEU A 272 -22.01 7.33 19.23
CA LEU A 272 -22.05 8.62 18.50
C LEU A 272 -22.99 9.65 19.13
N THR A 273 -24.20 9.24 19.50
CA THR A 273 -25.19 10.16 20.10
C THR A 273 -24.66 10.75 21.41
N ALA A 274 -24.14 9.91 22.31
CA ALA A 274 -23.56 10.36 23.57
C ALA A 274 -22.32 11.23 23.34
N SER A 275 -21.46 10.87 22.38
CA SER A 275 -20.29 11.68 22.03
C SER A 275 -20.69 13.09 21.61
N LEU A 276 -21.70 13.22 20.74
CA LEU A 276 -22.19 14.52 20.29
C LEU A 276 -22.74 15.38 21.43
N GLU A 277 -23.47 14.80 22.38
CA GLU A 277 -23.97 15.54 23.55
C GLU A 277 -22.83 16.11 24.40
N HIS A 278 -21.86 15.26 24.76
CA HIS A 278 -20.71 15.67 25.56
C HIS A 278 -19.82 16.70 24.83
N LEU A 279 -19.54 16.50 23.55
CA LEU A 279 -18.69 17.41 22.77
C LEU A 279 -19.36 18.76 22.48
N LYS A 280 -20.69 18.80 22.32
CA LYS A 280 -21.45 20.06 22.26
C LYS A 280 -21.34 20.84 23.58
N ALA A 281 -21.42 20.15 24.72
CA ALA A 281 -21.22 20.77 26.02
C ALA A 281 -19.78 21.29 26.19
N ALA A 282 -18.77 20.51 25.76
CA ALA A 282 -17.37 20.92 25.79
C ALA A 282 -17.09 22.17 24.94
N VAL A 283 -17.66 22.25 23.73
CA VAL A 283 -17.55 23.46 22.88
C VAL A 283 -18.27 24.65 23.51
N LYS A 284 -19.39 24.43 24.21
CA LYS A 284 -20.11 25.50 24.91
C LYS A 284 -19.30 26.07 26.08
N SER A 285 -18.59 25.23 26.84
CA SER A 285 -17.73 25.66 27.95
C SER A 285 -16.40 26.25 27.45
N THR A 286 -15.91 25.83 26.29
CA THR A 286 -14.63 26.27 25.72
C THR A 286 -14.75 26.71 24.25
N PRO A 287 -15.49 27.80 23.95
CA PRO A 287 -15.82 28.18 22.57
C PRO A 287 -14.61 28.56 21.69
N ASN A 288 -13.49 28.91 22.31
CA ASN A 288 -12.23 29.27 21.64
C ASN A 288 -11.23 28.09 21.55
N SER A 289 -11.63 26.87 21.90
CA SER A 289 -10.80 25.68 21.74
C SER A 289 -10.90 25.13 20.33
N ALA A 290 -9.85 25.30 19.52
CA ALA A 290 -9.77 24.73 18.17
C ALA A 290 -9.96 23.20 18.21
N GLU A 291 -9.36 22.55 19.20
CA GLU A 291 -9.43 21.10 19.39
C GLU A 291 -10.85 20.63 19.73
N ALA A 292 -11.58 21.36 20.58
CA ALA A 292 -12.97 21.02 20.89
C ALA A 292 -13.87 21.05 19.64
N HIS A 293 -13.72 22.08 18.80
CA HIS A 293 -14.44 22.18 17.52
C HIS A 293 -14.02 21.07 16.55
N ARG A 294 -12.73 20.73 16.50
CA ARG A 294 -12.22 19.66 15.63
C ARG A 294 -12.79 18.30 15.99
N ILE A 295 -12.76 17.91 17.27
CA ILE A 295 -13.31 16.64 17.74
C ILE A 295 -14.83 16.59 17.60
N LEU A 296 -15.53 17.72 17.81
CA LEU A 296 -16.95 17.81 17.49
C LEU A 296 -17.20 17.59 16.00
N GLY A 297 -16.36 18.15 15.12
CA GLY A 297 -16.40 17.90 13.67
C GLY A 297 -16.20 16.43 13.32
N MET A 298 -15.26 15.76 13.97
CA MET A 298 -15.04 14.31 13.83
C MET A 298 -16.27 13.50 14.27
N SER A 299 -16.92 13.88 15.38
CA SER A 299 -18.13 13.22 15.86
C SER A 299 -19.31 13.42 14.90
N TYR A 300 -19.51 14.64 14.37
CA TYR A 300 -20.50 14.88 13.33
C TYR A 300 -20.22 14.10 12.04
N TRP A 301 -18.95 13.99 11.65
CA TRP A 301 -18.56 13.22 10.47
C TRP A 301 -18.85 11.73 10.66
N ALA A 302 -18.49 11.16 11.82
CA ALA A 302 -18.81 9.78 12.17
C ALA A 302 -20.32 9.52 12.13
N ASP A 303 -21.11 10.53 12.51
CA ASP A 303 -22.57 10.51 12.52
C ASP A 303 -23.21 10.82 11.15
N GLU A 304 -22.39 11.10 10.13
CA GLU A 304 -22.79 11.46 8.75
C GLU A 304 -23.53 12.80 8.62
N GLN A 305 -23.37 13.68 9.62
CA GLN A 305 -23.87 15.06 9.59
C GLN A 305 -22.84 15.98 8.92
N TYR A 306 -22.64 15.83 7.62
CA TYR A 306 -21.52 16.45 6.90
C TYR A 306 -21.49 17.99 6.96
N ASP A 307 -22.63 18.68 6.87
CA ASP A 307 -22.65 20.14 6.95
C ASP A 307 -22.28 20.66 8.36
N ASN A 308 -22.74 19.97 9.41
CA ASN A 308 -22.35 20.27 10.79
C ASN A 308 -20.86 20.00 11.02
N ALA A 309 -20.35 18.90 10.47
CA ALA A 309 -18.93 18.57 10.52
C ALA A 309 -18.08 19.65 9.84
N ALA A 310 -18.45 20.06 8.62
CA ALA A 310 -17.77 21.12 7.88
C ALA A 310 -17.79 22.47 8.64
N GLY A 311 -18.92 22.83 9.26
CA GLY A 311 -19.03 24.03 10.11
C GLY A 311 -18.10 24.01 11.33
N ALA A 312 -18.01 22.86 12.00
CA ALA A 312 -17.11 22.67 13.14
C ALA A 312 -15.63 22.74 12.71
N PHE A 313 -15.24 22.08 11.62
CA PHE A 313 -13.88 22.18 11.09
C PHE A 313 -13.51 23.59 10.63
N ARG A 314 -14.41 24.32 9.96
CA ARG A 314 -14.19 25.74 9.61
C ARG A 314 -13.93 26.60 10.85
N THR A 315 -14.63 26.33 11.95
CA THR A 315 -14.40 27.04 13.22
C THR A 315 -13.04 26.69 13.83
N ALA A 316 -12.66 25.40 13.82
CA ALA A 316 -11.34 24.96 14.26
C ALA A 316 -10.22 25.62 13.44
N ILE A 317 -10.36 25.66 12.11
CA ILE A 317 -9.40 26.32 11.19
C ILE A 317 -9.31 27.84 11.46
N ARG A 318 -10.43 28.51 11.78
CA ARG A 318 -10.41 29.94 12.13
C ARG A 318 -9.60 30.21 13.41
N LEU A 319 -9.73 29.32 14.39
CA LEU A 319 -9.02 29.43 15.67
C LEU A 319 -7.53 29.04 15.53
N GLN A 320 -7.23 28.04 14.71
CA GLN A 320 -5.87 27.59 14.41
C GLN A 320 -5.65 27.44 12.90
N PRO A 321 -5.30 28.53 12.19
CA PRO A 321 -5.21 28.53 10.72
C PRO A 321 -4.14 27.62 10.11
N GLN A 322 -3.16 27.21 10.93
CA GLN A 322 -2.04 26.35 10.54
C GLN A 322 -2.24 24.89 10.96
N ASP A 323 -3.43 24.52 11.46
CA ASP A 323 -3.72 23.12 11.78
C ASP A 323 -4.05 22.33 10.50
N GLU A 324 -3.11 21.47 10.13
CA GLU A 324 -3.26 20.52 9.02
C GLU A 324 -4.44 19.57 9.23
N ARG A 325 -4.68 19.09 10.46
CA ARG A 325 -5.66 18.03 10.73
C ARG A 325 -7.08 18.53 10.51
N SER A 326 -7.41 19.72 11.00
CA SER A 326 -8.73 20.34 10.75
C SER A 326 -8.95 20.67 9.27
N ARG A 327 -7.90 21.06 8.55
CA ARG A 327 -7.98 21.37 7.11
C ARG A 327 -8.23 20.13 6.27
N LEU A 328 -7.50 19.05 6.54
CA LEU A 328 -7.75 17.74 5.94
C LEU A 328 -9.15 17.23 6.28
N GLY A 329 -9.55 17.32 7.56
CA GLY A 329 -10.90 16.94 8.00
C GLY A 329 -12.01 17.69 7.27
N LEU A 330 -11.86 18.99 7.03
CA LEU A 330 -12.83 19.76 6.22
C LEU A 330 -12.89 19.24 4.77
N ALA A 331 -11.75 19.06 4.12
CA ALA A 331 -11.69 18.61 2.73
C ALA A 331 -12.26 17.19 2.57
N ASP A 332 -11.89 16.27 3.46
CA ASP A 332 -12.38 14.88 3.44
C ASP A 332 -13.89 14.80 3.72
N VAL A 333 -14.42 15.64 4.62
CA VAL A 333 -15.87 15.76 4.83
C VAL A 333 -16.58 16.25 3.58
N LEU A 334 -16.01 17.19 2.83
CA LEU A 334 -16.61 17.69 1.58
C LEU A 334 -16.59 16.61 0.48
N VAL A 335 -15.55 15.78 0.44
CA VAL A 335 -15.54 14.57 -0.42
C VAL A 335 -16.67 13.63 -0.01
N ALA A 336 -16.79 13.32 1.28
CA ALA A 336 -17.84 12.44 1.80
C ALA A 336 -19.25 12.99 1.57
N ALA A 337 -19.40 14.32 1.57
CA ALA A 337 -20.66 15.02 1.29
C ALA A 337 -21.03 15.04 -0.20
N GLY A 338 -20.19 14.49 -1.09
CA GLY A 338 -20.42 14.53 -2.54
C GLY A 338 -20.27 15.93 -3.14
N LYS A 339 -19.44 16.79 -2.54
CA LYS A 339 -19.17 18.17 -2.97
C LYS A 339 -17.72 18.27 -3.51
N PRO A 340 -17.40 17.63 -4.65
CA PRO A 340 -16.02 17.48 -5.11
C PRO A 340 -15.34 18.82 -5.46
N ASP A 341 -16.07 19.80 -5.98
CA ASP A 341 -15.50 21.12 -6.31
C ASP A 341 -15.12 21.90 -5.05
N GLU A 342 -15.96 21.87 -4.01
CA GLU A 342 -15.64 22.45 -2.71
C GLU A 342 -14.48 21.71 -2.04
N ALA A 343 -14.43 20.38 -2.16
CA ALA A 343 -13.34 19.56 -1.63
C ALA A 343 -12.01 19.87 -2.31
N GLU A 344 -11.99 20.02 -3.64
CA GLU A 344 -10.81 20.41 -4.41
C GLU A 344 -10.26 21.75 -3.90
N GLN A 345 -11.14 22.74 -3.73
CA GLN A 345 -10.75 24.05 -3.21
C GLN A 345 -10.23 23.95 -1.77
N ALA A 346 -10.88 23.15 -0.91
CA ALA A 346 -10.43 22.91 0.46
C ALA A 346 -9.05 22.24 0.55
N PHE A 347 -8.76 21.26 -0.32
CA PHE A 347 -7.42 20.66 -0.40
C PHE A 347 -6.38 21.66 -0.90
N LYS A 348 -6.70 22.46 -1.93
CA LYS A 348 -5.81 23.53 -2.40
C LYS A 348 -5.52 24.54 -1.29
N ASP A 349 -6.51 24.91 -0.48
CA ASP A 349 -6.32 25.77 0.68
C ASP A 349 -5.53 25.11 1.79
N ALA A 350 -5.68 23.80 1.99
CA ALA A 350 -4.84 23.03 2.91
C ALA A 350 -3.37 23.05 2.49
N ILE A 351 -3.09 22.83 1.21
CA ILE A 351 -1.73 22.87 0.64
C ILE A 351 -1.14 24.29 0.72
N ARG A 352 -1.92 25.35 0.44
CA ARG A 352 -1.44 26.74 0.56
C ARG A 352 -1.08 27.09 2.00
N ALA A 353 -1.89 26.67 2.96
CA ALA A 353 -1.65 26.94 4.38
C ALA A 353 -0.51 26.10 4.93
N VAL A 354 -0.44 24.82 4.55
CA VAL A 354 0.56 23.84 4.99
C VAL A 354 1.20 23.19 3.76
N PRO A 355 2.19 23.83 3.11
CA PRO A 355 2.81 23.30 1.89
C PRO A 355 3.51 21.95 2.07
N GLY A 356 3.85 21.59 3.31
CA GLY A 356 4.45 20.30 3.65
C GLY A 356 3.46 19.14 3.81
N SER A 357 2.16 19.34 3.57
CA SER A 357 1.13 18.31 3.80
C SER A 357 1.10 17.27 2.68
N GLY A 358 1.92 16.22 2.81
CA GLY A 358 1.90 15.08 1.89
C GLY A 358 0.52 14.41 1.78
N GLN A 359 -0.23 14.36 2.89
CA GLN A 359 -1.58 13.81 2.91
C GLN A 359 -2.57 14.64 2.07
N ALA A 360 -2.47 15.97 2.11
CA ALA A 360 -3.34 16.84 1.31
C ALA A 360 -3.07 16.67 -0.19
N HIS A 361 -1.79 16.60 -0.58
CA HIS A 361 -1.41 16.28 -1.95
C HIS A 361 -1.93 14.91 -2.39
N TYR A 362 -1.78 13.88 -1.55
CA TYR A 362 -2.27 12.54 -1.87
C TYR A 362 -3.80 12.49 -2.03
N ASN A 363 -4.55 13.07 -1.09
CA ASN A 363 -6.01 13.07 -1.15
C ASN A 363 -6.52 13.89 -2.35
N LEU A 364 -5.88 15.02 -2.69
CA LEU A 364 -6.20 15.79 -3.89
C LEU A 364 -5.91 15.00 -5.18
N GLY A 365 -4.77 14.30 -5.23
CA GLY A 365 -4.43 13.43 -6.35
C GLY A 365 -5.46 12.31 -6.56
N ARG A 366 -5.94 11.70 -5.46
CA ARG A 366 -7.03 10.72 -5.49
C ARG A 366 -8.37 11.32 -5.93
N LEU A 367 -8.66 12.55 -5.52
CA LEU A 367 -9.86 13.26 -5.98
C LEU A 367 -9.82 13.46 -7.50
N TYR A 368 -8.68 13.90 -8.06
CA TYR A 368 -8.51 14.01 -9.51
C TYR A 368 -8.61 12.66 -10.24
N ASP A 369 -8.04 11.58 -9.69
CA ASP A 369 -8.17 10.24 -10.27
C ASP A 369 -9.65 9.81 -10.34
N SER A 370 -10.42 10.07 -9.28
CA SER A 370 -11.86 9.79 -9.24
C SER A 370 -12.69 10.61 -10.22
N GLN A 371 -12.20 11.80 -10.58
CA GLN A 371 -12.81 12.70 -11.58
C GLN A 371 -12.33 12.40 -13.01
N GLN A 372 -11.55 11.33 -13.23
CA GLN A 372 -10.97 10.99 -14.53
C GLN A 372 -10.08 12.11 -15.11
N ARG A 373 -9.32 12.78 -14.24
CA ARG A 373 -8.34 13.82 -14.55
C ARG A 373 -6.91 13.27 -14.37
N PRO A 374 -6.44 12.34 -15.23
CA PRO A 374 -5.24 11.55 -14.96
C PRO A 374 -3.96 12.40 -14.98
N SER A 375 -3.92 13.49 -15.75
CA SER A 375 -2.75 14.38 -15.79
C SER A 375 -2.56 15.10 -14.46
N GLU A 376 -3.60 15.72 -13.91
CA GLU A 376 -3.53 16.37 -12.60
C GLU A 376 -3.34 15.34 -11.47
N ALA A 377 -3.98 14.18 -11.56
CA ALA A 377 -3.81 13.10 -10.59
C ALA A 377 -2.35 12.65 -10.51
N ALA A 378 -1.72 12.32 -11.64
CA ALA A 378 -0.34 11.84 -11.68
C ALA A 378 0.65 12.88 -11.13
N GLN A 379 0.51 14.16 -11.52
CA GLN A 379 1.37 15.24 -11.02
C GLN A 379 1.20 15.46 -9.52
N THR A 380 -0.04 15.44 -9.02
CA THR A 380 -0.32 15.70 -7.60
C THR A 380 0.09 14.51 -6.72
N LEU A 381 -0.12 13.28 -7.18
CA LEU A 381 0.37 12.07 -6.50
C LEU A 381 1.90 12.00 -6.49
N GLN A 382 2.57 12.40 -7.58
CA GLN A 382 4.02 12.54 -7.64
C GLN A 382 4.53 13.58 -6.63
N ALA A 383 3.85 14.73 -6.50
CA ALA A 383 4.17 15.70 -5.46
C ALA A 383 4.01 15.10 -4.05
N ALA A 384 2.93 14.33 -3.83
CA ALA A 384 2.72 13.61 -2.57
C ALA A 384 3.88 12.67 -2.25
N ALA A 385 4.36 11.88 -3.21
CA ALA A 385 5.51 10.99 -3.02
C ALA A 385 6.78 11.72 -2.57
N GLY A 386 6.95 12.99 -2.97
CA GLY A 386 8.04 13.86 -2.53
C GLY A 386 8.06 14.15 -1.01
N PHE A 387 6.92 13.99 -0.32
CA PHE A 387 6.81 14.15 1.13
C PHE A 387 7.08 12.86 1.92
N SER A 388 7.64 11.84 1.26
CA SER A 388 8.19 10.62 1.89
C SER A 388 7.23 9.97 2.90
N PRO A 389 6.16 9.31 2.42
CA PRO A 389 5.28 8.57 3.31
C PRO A 389 6.05 7.47 4.05
N VAL A 390 5.66 7.23 5.29
CA VAL A 390 6.37 6.32 6.20
C VAL A 390 6.25 4.86 5.73
N VAL A 391 5.07 4.49 5.24
CA VAL A 391 4.76 3.21 4.59
C VAL A 391 3.81 3.46 3.41
N GLY A 392 3.67 2.48 2.51
CA GLY A 392 2.77 2.53 1.36
C GLY A 392 3.34 3.23 0.13
N LEU A 393 4.66 3.44 0.07
CA LEU A 393 5.35 3.95 -1.13
C LEU A 393 5.17 3.02 -2.33
N ASP A 394 5.18 1.69 -2.12
CA ASP A 394 4.93 0.69 -3.17
C ASP A 394 3.60 0.96 -3.88
N TYR A 395 2.52 1.06 -3.11
CA TYR A 395 1.17 1.33 -3.61
C TYR A 395 1.05 2.71 -4.28
N LEU A 396 1.71 3.73 -3.71
CA LEU A 396 1.70 5.07 -4.30
C LEU A 396 2.41 5.08 -5.67
N TYR A 397 3.58 4.44 -5.77
CA TYR A 397 4.30 4.33 -7.04
C TYR A 397 3.58 3.47 -8.06
N GLU A 398 2.93 2.39 -7.64
CA GLU A 398 2.03 1.62 -8.51
C GLU A 398 0.91 2.50 -9.07
N THR A 399 0.26 3.28 -8.20
CA THR A 399 -0.82 4.18 -8.61
C THR A 399 -0.31 5.20 -9.62
N ILE A 400 0.81 5.88 -9.34
CA ILE A 400 1.41 6.86 -10.26
C ILE A 400 1.80 6.22 -11.59
N ALA A 401 2.46 5.06 -11.57
CA ALA A 401 2.88 4.34 -12.78
C ALA A 401 1.68 3.95 -13.64
N ARG A 402 0.61 3.44 -13.03
CA ARG A 402 -0.65 3.10 -13.71
C ARG A 402 -1.33 4.33 -14.30
N THR A 403 -1.35 5.46 -13.59
CA THR A 403 -1.95 6.71 -14.07
C THR A 403 -1.15 7.33 -15.22
N TYR A 404 0.18 7.17 -15.26
CA TYR A 404 0.97 7.57 -16.44
C TYR A 404 0.81 6.61 -17.62
N ALA A 405 0.75 5.30 -17.35
CA ALA A 405 0.53 4.28 -18.39
C ALA A 405 -0.84 4.41 -19.09
N SER A 406 -1.86 4.97 -18.41
CA SER A 406 -3.14 5.28 -19.05
C SER A 406 -3.12 6.53 -19.94
N GLN A 407 -2.08 7.37 -19.83
CA GLN A 407 -1.85 8.60 -20.61
C GLN A 407 -0.83 8.41 -21.74
N PRO A 408 -0.71 7.20 -22.28
CA PRO A 408 0.45 6.68 -23.02
C PRO A 408 1.86 7.18 -22.64
N ASP A 409 2.06 7.70 -21.43
CA ASP A 409 3.35 8.23 -20.98
C ASP A 409 4.15 7.12 -20.30
N PHE A 410 4.63 6.20 -21.13
CA PHE A 410 5.30 5.00 -20.67
C PHE A 410 6.67 5.25 -20.04
N ASP A 411 7.37 6.32 -20.45
CA ASP A 411 8.67 6.66 -19.86
C ASP A 411 8.50 7.01 -18.38
N ARG A 412 7.57 7.91 -18.03
CA ARG A 412 7.28 8.21 -16.63
C ARG A 412 6.65 7.02 -15.90
N ALA A 413 5.82 6.23 -16.57
CA ALA A 413 5.26 5.02 -15.97
C ALA A 413 6.37 4.05 -15.53
N ILE A 414 7.36 3.83 -16.41
CA ILE A 414 8.53 2.99 -16.14
C ILE A 414 9.37 3.57 -15.00
N ASP A 415 9.63 4.88 -14.99
CA ASP A 415 10.40 5.52 -13.90
C ASP A 415 9.79 5.24 -12.52
N PHE A 416 8.47 5.32 -12.40
CA PHE A 416 7.77 5.03 -11.15
C PHE A 416 7.65 3.52 -10.87
N ALA A 417 7.54 2.68 -11.89
CA ALA A 417 7.58 1.23 -11.72
C ALA A 417 8.96 0.74 -11.26
N VAL A 418 10.06 1.35 -11.72
CA VAL A 418 11.42 1.13 -11.20
C VAL A 418 11.51 1.54 -9.74
N LYS A 419 11.04 2.74 -9.38
CA LYS A 419 11.01 3.16 -7.97
C LYS A 419 10.20 2.22 -7.08
N ARG A 420 9.12 1.61 -7.62
CA ARG A 420 8.33 0.58 -6.91
C ARG A 420 9.16 -0.66 -6.59
N THR A 421 9.94 -1.18 -7.56
CA THR A 421 10.81 -2.34 -7.33
C THR A 421 11.96 -2.01 -6.40
N GLU A 422 12.47 -0.77 -6.41
CA GLU A 422 13.50 -0.32 -5.46
C GLU A 422 12.98 -0.25 -4.01
N VAL A 423 11.80 0.32 -3.78
CA VAL A 423 11.25 0.44 -2.41
C VAL A 423 10.71 -0.87 -1.87
N ASN A 424 10.39 -1.84 -2.72
CA ASN A 424 9.93 -3.16 -2.34
C ASN A 424 10.45 -4.26 -3.29
N PRO A 425 11.73 -4.62 -3.19
CA PRO A 425 12.39 -5.53 -4.14
C PRO A 425 11.91 -6.99 -4.02
N ASN A 426 11.11 -7.33 -3.01
CA ASN A 426 10.51 -8.68 -2.89
C ASN A 426 9.06 -8.74 -3.41
N ASN A 427 8.59 -7.70 -4.10
CA ASN A 427 7.27 -7.69 -4.70
C ASN A 427 7.32 -8.25 -6.13
N SER A 428 7.04 -9.55 -6.28
CA SER A 428 7.01 -10.21 -7.59
C SER A 428 6.06 -9.54 -8.59
N GLU A 429 4.91 -9.03 -8.11
CA GLU A 429 3.96 -8.29 -8.94
C GLU A 429 4.53 -6.95 -9.43
N ALA A 430 5.33 -6.25 -8.63
CA ALA A 430 6.01 -5.03 -9.07
C ALA A 430 6.98 -5.30 -10.22
N HIS A 431 7.80 -6.35 -10.09
CA HIS A 431 8.73 -6.77 -11.13
C HIS A 431 8.00 -7.24 -12.40
N ARG A 432 6.92 -8.03 -12.25
CA ARG A 432 6.09 -8.43 -13.39
C ARG A 432 5.50 -7.23 -14.12
N ALA A 433 4.89 -6.29 -13.39
CA ALA A 433 4.29 -5.10 -13.97
C ALA A 433 5.32 -4.24 -14.72
N LEU A 434 6.53 -4.08 -14.17
CA LEU A 434 7.63 -3.39 -14.84
C LEU A 434 8.07 -4.14 -16.12
N GLY A 435 8.19 -5.47 -16.07
CA GLY A 435 8.49 -6.30 -17.23
C GLY A 435 7.45 -6.17 -18.34
N GLU A 436 6.16 -6.17 -18.00
CA GLU A 436 5.06 -5.94 -18.95
C GLU A 436 5.09 -4.53 -19.58
N MET A 437 5.49 -3.51 -18.83
CA MET A 437 5.69 -2.15 -19.38
C MET A 437 6.84 -2.13 -20.38
N TYR A 438 7.96 -2.81 -20.08
CA TYR A 438 9.07 -2.96 -21.02
C TYR A 438 8.67 -3.74 -22.28
N LEU A 439 7.87 -4.81 -22.17
CA LEU A 439 7.34 -5.54 -23.33
C LEU A 439 6.53 -4.63 -24.26
N ARG A 440 5.70 -3.74 -23.70
CA ARG A 440 4.91 -2.77 -24.49
C ARG A 440 5.79 -1.76 -25.23
N GLN A 441 6.95 -1.44 -24.66
CA GLN A 441 7.97 -0.56 -25.27
C GLN A 441 8.93 -1.31 -26.21
N GLY A 442 8.82 -2.64 -26.34
CA GLY A 442 9.76 -3.44 -27.13
C GLY A 442 11.16 -3.57 -26.52
N ARG A 443 11.30 -3.26 -25.22
CA ARG A 443 12.55 -3.32 -24.45
C ARG A 443 12.75 -4.73 -23.89
N ASP A 444 13.06 -5.66 -24.80
CA ASP A 444 13.00 -7.11 -24.54
C ASP A 444 14.00 -7.60 -23.48
N ASP A 445 15.20 -7.02 -23.40
CA ASP A 445 16.23 -7.43 -22.43
C ASP A 445 15.85 -6.99 -21.01
N GLU A 446 15.37 -5.75 -20.85
CA GLU A 446 14.86 -5.26 -19.57
C GLU A 446 13.59 -5.99 -19.16
N ALA A 447 12.69 -6.27 -20.10
CA ALA A 447 11.50 -7.07 -19.86
C ALA A 447 11.86 -8.45 -19.29
N VAL A 448 12.72 -9.21 -19.97
CA VAL A 448 13.15 -10.54 -19.50
C VAL A 448 13.82 -10.45 -18.13
N THR A 449 14.64 -9.43 -17.89
CA THR A 449 15.30 -9.22 -16.59
C THR A 449 14.27 -9.14 -15.47
N GLU A 450 13.27 -8.28 -15.62
CA GLU A 450 12.28 -8.05 -14.58
C GLU A 450 11.29 -9.23 -14.43
N LEU A 451 10.92 -9.90 -15.53
CA LEU A 451 10.10 -11.12 -15.45
C LEU A 451 10.86 -12.28 -14.78
N LEU A 452 12.17 -12.43 -15.01
CA LEU A 452 12.99 -13.41 -14.30
C LEU A 452 13.13 -13.04 -12.81
N ALA A 453 13.27 -11.75 -12.49
CA ALA A 453 13.26 -11.29 -11.11
C ALA A 453 11.93 -11.67 -10.43
N ALA A 454 10.77 -11.37 -11.06
CA ALA A 454 9.45 -11.78 -10.58
C ALA A 454 9.38 -13.29 -10.29
N LEU A 455 9.85 -14.11 -11.22
CA LEU A 455 9.87 -15.57 -11.08
C LEU A 455 10.79 -16.04 -9.95
N LEU A 456 11.92 -15.36 -9.68
CA LEU A 456 12.85 -15.70 -8.60
C LEU A 456 12.13 -15.74 -7.24
N MET A 457 11.17 -14.82 -7.05
CA MET A 457 10.37 -14.70 -5.83
C MET A 457 9.08 -15.53 -5.88
N ASN A 458 8.42 -15.62 -7.04
CA ASN A 458 7.20 -16.38 -7.22
C ASN A 458 7.26 -17.23 -8.50
N ARG A 459 7.56 -18.52 -8.35
CA ARG A 459 7.58 -19.49 -9.46
C ARG A 459 6.20 -19.80 -10.03
N ASN A 460 5.12 -19.40 -9.36
CA ASN A 460 3.73 -19.62 -9.77
C ASN A 460 3.13 -18.36 -10.41
N ASP A 461 3.77 -17.86 -11.47
CA ASP A 461 3.35 -16.67 -12.20
C ASP A 461 3.27 -16.95 -13.70
N ALA A 462 2.05 -17.17 -14.19
CA ALA A 462 1.80 -17.51 -15.59
C ALA A 462 2.12 -16.34 -16.55
N ASP A 463 1.86 -15.10 -16.10
CA ASP A 463 2.07 -13.89 -16.90
C ASP A 463 3.57 -13.66 -17.15
N SER A 464 4.41 -13.87 -16.13
CA SER A 464 5.87 -13.77 -16.29
C SER A 464 6.44 -14.82 -17.24
N TYR A 465 6.01 -16.08 -17.14
CA TYR A 465 6.40 -17.12 -18.12
C TYR A 465 5.89 -16.80 -19.53
N GLY A 466 4.65 -16.33 -19.66
CA GLY A 466 4.05 -15.96 -20.94
C GLY A 466 4.78 -14.80 -21.62
N GLY A 467 5.19 -13.79 -20.85
CA GLY A 467 6.00 -12.68 -21.33
C GLY A 467 7.39 -13.11 -21.80
N ILE A 468 8.08 -13.96 -21.04
CA ILE A 468 9.38 -14.52 -21.45
C ILE A 468 9.23 -15.38 -22.71
N ALA A 469 8.19 -16.22 -22.79
CA ALA A 469 7.91 -17.02 -23.98
C ALA A 469 7.68 -16.14 -25.23
N GLN A 470 7.02 -15.00 -25.06
CA GLN A 470 6.81 -14.04 -26.14
C GLN A 470 8.13 -13.42 -26.63
N VAL A 471 9.03 -13.06 -25.71
CA VAL A 471 10.37 -12.55 -26.05
C VAL A 471 11.21 -13.63 -26.72
N ASP A 472 11.21 -14.85 -26.19
CA ASP A 472 11.95 -15.98 -26.75
C ASP A 472 11.45 -16.32 -28.17
N LEU A 473 10.14 -16.24 -28.41
CA LEU A 473 9.56 -16.38 -29.75
C LEU A 473 10.08 -15.29 -30.71
N ARG A 474 10.06 -14.02 -30.31
CA ARG A 474 10.55 -12.90 -31.14
C ARG A 474 12.04 -13.03 -31.46
N ALA A 475 12.82 -13.49 -30.48
CA ALA A 475 14.25 -13.72 -30.60
C ALA A 475 14.62 -15.00 -31.37
N GLY A 476 13.65 -15.81 -31.80
CA GLY A 476 13.89 -17.06 -32.52
C GLY A 476 14.38 -18.22 -31.63
N ARG A 477 14.35 -18.07 -30.30
CA ARG A 477 14.65 -19.13 -29.33
C ARG A 477 13.44 -20.05 -29.15
N TYR A 478 13.04 -20.74 -30.23
CA TYR A 478 11.80 -21.51 -30.24
C TYR A 478 11.74 -22.64 -29.21
N PRO A 479 12.82 -23.41 -28.92
CA PRO A 479 12.77 -24.43 -27.87
C PRO A 479 12.47 -23.83 -26.48
N ASP A 480 13.11 -22.72 -26.13
CA ASP A 480 12.90 -22.03 -24.86
C ASP A 480 11.49 -21.44 -24.77
N ALA A 481 11.01 -20.84 -25.87
CA ALA A 481 9.66 -20.31 -25.97
C ALA A 481 8.58 -21.39 -25.72
N VAL A 482 8.79 -22.61 -26.26
CA VAL A 482 7.89 -23.75 -26.01
C VAL A 482 7.88 -24.13 -24.53
N GLU A 483 9.04 -24.21 -23.89
CA GLU A 483 9.15 -24.59 -22.48
C GLU A 483 8.49 -23.53 -21.57
N MET A 484 8.81 -22.25 -21.76
CA MET A 484 8.22 -21.17 -20.97
C MET A 484 6.71 -21.06 -21.19
N ALA A 485 6.23 -21.19 -22.43
CA ALA A 485 4.79 -21.16 -22.71
C ALA A 485 4.06 -22.34 -22.07
N ARG A 486 4.64 -23.55 -22.06
CA ARG A 486 4.06 -24.72 -21.38
C ARG A 486 3.96 -24.50 -19.87
N ARG A 487 4.95 -23.87 -19.24
CA ARG A 487 4.89 -23.53 -17.81
C ARG A 487 3.79 -22.52 -17.51
N ALA A 488 3.66 -21.48 -18.32
CA ALA A 488 2.55 -20.53 -18.21
C ALA A 488 1.19 -21.25 -18.29
N LEU A 489 1.01 -22.13 -19.28
CA LEU A 489 -0.23 -22.86 -19.51
C LEU A 489 -0.52 -23.96 -18.47
N ALA A 490 0.53 -24.50 -17.82
CA ALA A 490 0.38 -25.40 -16.69
C ALA A 490 -0.17 -24.69 -15.44
N ILE A 491 0.14 -23.40 -15.27
CA ILE A 491 -0.38 -22.56 -14.18
C ILE A 491 -1.77 -22.01 -14.54
N ARG A 492 -1.91 -21.46 -15.75
CA ARG A 492 -3.14 -20.85 -16.25
C ARG A 492 -3.40 -21.27 -17.70
N SER A 493 -4.31 -22.22 -17.88
CA SER A 493 -4.59 -22.85 -19.18
C SER A 493 -5.28 -21.93 -20.20
N ASP A 494 -5.94 -20.86 -19.75
CA ASP A 494 -6.57 -19.84 -20.60
C ASP A 494 -5.65 -18.65 -20.92
N HIS A 495 -4.33 -18.81 -20.75
CA HIS A 495 -3.37 -17.75 -21.00
C HIS A 495 -3.12 -17.51 -22.51
N GLY A 496 -3.80 -16.51 -23.08
CA GLY A 496 -3.72 -16.19 -24.52
C GLY A 496 -2.31 -15.97 -25.08
N THR A 497 -1.47 -15.14 -24.45
CA THR A 497 -0.10 -14.86 -24.94
C THR A 497 0.78 -16.11 -24.98
N ALA A 498 0.76 -16.92 -23.92
CA ALA A 498 1.48 -18.18 -23.87
C ALA A 498 0.96 -19.19 -24.90
N GLN A 499 -0.36 -19.29 -25.06
CA GLN A 499 -0.99 -20.16 -26.05
C GLN A 499 -0.55 -19.82 -27.48
N TYR A 500 -0.53 -18.52 -27.83
CA TYR A 500 -0.02 -18.04 -29.10
C TYR A 500 1.48 -18.31 -29.28
N ALA A 501 2.27 -18.06 -28.23
CA ALA A 501 3.71 -18.29 -28.26
C ALA A 501 4.05 -19.77 -28.49
N LEU A 502 3.35 -20.67 -27.78
CA LEU A 502 3.49 -22.12 -27.94
C LEU A 502 3.14 -22.55 -29.36
N ALA A 503 1.98 -22.14 -29.87
CA ALA A 503 1.52 -22.51 -31.21
C ALA A 503 2.54 -22.10 -32.29
N THR A 504 2.98 -20.84 -32.25
CA THR A 504 3.91 -20.28 -33.25
C THR A 504 5.28 -20.93 -33.14
N ALA A 505 5.82 -21.11 -31.93
CA ALA A 505 7.12 -21.74 -31.73
C ALA A 505 7.13 -23.20 -32.20
N LEU A 506 6.06 -23.97 -31.96
CA LEU A 506 5.93 -25.35 -32.45
C LEU A 506 5.91 -25.43 -33.98
N ILE A 507 5.17 -24.54 -34.65
CA ILE A 507 5.14 -24.46 -36.12
C ILE A 507 6.54 -24.14 -36.66
N ARG A 508 7.26 -23.19 -36.04
CA ARG A 508 8.62 -22.81 -36.45
C ARG A 508 9.65 -23.92 -36.22
N LEU A 509 9.40 -24.82 -35.27
CA LEU A 509 10.20 -26.03 -35.04
C LEU A 509 9.81 -27.21 -35.96
N GLY A 510 8.85 -27.03 -36.87
CA GLY A 510 8.36 -28.10 -37.77
C GLY A 510 7.36 -29.05 -37.13
N ARG A 511 6.92 -28.81 -35.90
CA ARG A 511 5.87 -29.59 -35.20
C ARG A 511 4.49 -29.04 -35.52
N THR A 512 4.18 -28.97 -36.82
CA THR A 512 3.03 -28.22 -37.36
C THR A 512 1.69 -28.71 -36.83
N ASP A 513 1.47 -30.02 -36.69
CA ASP A 513 0.19 -30.57 -36.20
C ASP A 513 -0.09 -30.25 -34.73
N GLU A 514 0.95 -30.21 -33.90
CA GLU A 514 0.83 -29.75 -32.51
C GLU A 514 0.58 -28.25 -32.47
N GLY A 515 1.36 -27.47 -33.24
CA GLY A 515 1.21 -26.02 -33.27
C GLY A 515 -0.16 -25.56 -33.79
N ASN A 516 -0.73 -26.23 -34.80
CA ASN A 516 -2.07 -25.93 -35.31
C ASN A 516 -3.17 -26.19 -34.27
N ARG A 517 -3.08 -27.28 -33.49
CA ARG A 517 -4.01 -27.54 -32.39
C ARG A 517 -3.95 -26.48 -31.30
N GLU A 518 -2.74 -26.04 -30.94
CA GLU A 518 -2.57 -24.96 -29.98
C GLU A 518 -3.05 -23.60 -30.55
N LEU A 519 -2.94 -23.38 -31.87
CA LEU A 519 -3.46 -22.20 -32.54
C LEU A 519 -5.00 -22.15 -32.54
N GLU A 520 -5.66 -23.29 -32.76
CA GLU A 520 -7.12 -23.41 -32.66
C GLU A 520 -7.60 -23.06 -31.24
N ARG A 521 -6.91 -23.56 -30.21
CA ARG A 521 -7.20 -23.18 -28.81
C ARG A 521 -7.03 -21.70 -28.56
N PHE A 522 -5.96 -21.08 -29.09
CA PHE A 522 -5.78 -19.62 -29.01
C PHE A 522 -6.96 -18.86 -29.61
N GLN A 523 -7.45 -19.27 -30.79
CA GLN A 523 -8.61 -18.65 -31.44
C GLN A 523 -9.88 -18.79 -30.60
N GLN A 524 -10.12 -19.97 -30.01
CA GLN A 524 -11.25 -20.20 -29.11
C GLN A 524 -11.19 -19.30 -27.87
N LEU A 525 -10.02 -19.22 -27.22
CA LEU A 525 -9.81 -18.35 -26.05
C LEU A 525 -10.06 -16.88 -26.40
N ARG A 526 -9.55 -16.42 -27.55
CA ARG A 526 -9.78 -15.04 -28.03
C ARG A 526 -11.26 -14.76 -28.28
N ALA A 527 -11.99 -15.68 -28.91
CA ALA A 527 -13.42 -15.53 -29.16
C ALA A 527 -14.22 -15.46 -27.85
N GLN A 528 -13.85 -16.28 -26.85
CA GLN A 528 -14.46 -16.23 -25.53
C GLN A 528 -14.16 -14.91 -24.80
N ALA A 529 -12.91 -14.44 -24.85
CA ALA A 529 -12.51 -13.16 -24.26
C ALA A 529 -13.29 -11.99 -24.88
N GLN A 530 -13.40 -11.94 -26.21
CA GLN A 530 -14.18 -10.92 -26.92
C GLN A 530 -15.67 -10.98 -26.55
N ALA A 531 -16.26 -12.17 -26.44
CA ALA A 531 -17.64 -12.32 -26.02
C ALA A 531 -17.88 -11.87 -24.57
N ARG A 532 -16.90 -12.04 -23.67
CA ARG A 532 -16.96 -11.51 -22.30
C ARG A 532 -16.86 -9.99 -22.28
N GLU A 533 -15.87 -9.43 -22.99
CA GLU A 533 -15.69 -7.98 -23.11
C GLU A 533 -16.94 -7.30 -23.67
N GLN A 534 -17.57 -7.89 -24.69
CA GLN A 534 -18.83 -7.37 -25.25
C GLN A 534 -19.95 -7.35 -24.20
N ARG A 535 -20.11 -8.42 -23.41
CA ARG A 535 -21.13 -8.46 -22.34
C ARG A 535 -20.87 -7.40 -21.27
N GLU A 536 -19.61 -7.21 -20.88
CA GLU A 536 -19.22 -6.18 -19.91
C GLU A 536 -19.48 -4.78 -20.45
N TRP A 537 -19.20 -4.54 -21.74
CA TRP A 537 -19.50 -3.29 -22.42
C TRP A 537 -21.01 -3.04 -22.49
N ASP A 538 -21.80 -4.04 -22.91
CA ASP A 538 -23.27 -3.95 -22.97
C ASP A 538 -23.85 -3.62 -21.59
N LEU A 539 -23.37 -4.30 -20.54
CA LEU A 539 -23.77 -4.04 -19.15
C LEU A 539 -23.43 -2.61 -18.71
N LYS A 540 -22.23 -2.13 -19.04
CA LYS A 540 -21.82 -0.75 -18.75
C LYS A 540 -22.72 0.26 -19.45
N MET A 541 -23.06 0.02 -20.73
CA MET A 541 -23.94 0.88 -21.50
C MET A 541 -25.36 0.91 -20.92
N LEU A 542 -25.91 -0.24 -20.50
CA LEU A 542 -27.22 -0.32 -19.83
C LEU A 542 -27.24 0.47 -18.51
N LYS A 543 -26.19 0.35 -17.70
CA LYS A 543 -26.08 1.13 -16.44
C LYS A 543 -25.99 2.64 -16.72
N GLN A 544 -25.26 3.04 -17.76
CA GLN A 544 -25.18 4.43 -18.16
C GLN A 544 -26.52 4.96 -18.70
N GLU A 545 -27.22 4.18 -19.52
CA GLU A 545 -28.56 4.50 -20.00
C GLU A 545 -29.54 4.69 -18.85
N ALA A 546 -29.50 3.80 -17.85
CA ALA A 546 -30.30 3.94 -16.63
C ALA A 546 -30.00 5.25 -15.89
N ALA A 547 -28.71 5.58 -15.69
CA ALA A 547 -28.29 6.81 -15.03
C ALA A 547 -28.74 8.06 -15.80
N VAL A 548 -28.59 8.09 -17.12
CA VAL A 548 -29.05 9.21 -17.95
C VAL A 548 -30.56 9.34 -17.91
N SER A 549 -31.30 8.23 -17.99
CA SER A 549 -32.76 8.23 -17.91
C SER A 549 -33.25 8.75 -16.56
N LEU A 550 -32.56 8.38 -15.47
CA LEU A 550 -32.79 8.92 -14.12
C LEU A 550 -32.59 10.44 -14.04
N THR A 551 -31.57 11.00 -14.69
CA THR A 551 -31.36 12.46 -14.72
C THR A 551 -32.44 13.21 -15.51
N LYS A 552 -33.13 12.52 -16.42
CA LYS A 552 -34.23 13.05 -17.22
C LYS A 552 -35.61 12.77 -16.60
N ASP A 553 -35.65 12.17 -15.41
CA ASP A 553 -36.86 11.66 -14.76
C ASP A 553 -37.66 10.66 -15.60
N ASP A 554 -37.02 9.99 -16.57
CA ASP A 554 -37.61 8.89 -17.33
C ASP A 554 -37.44 7.56 -16.57
N TYR A 555 -38.30 7.39 -15.57
CA TYR A 555 -38.26 6.24 -14.68
C TYR A 555 -38.56 4.91 -15.39
N ASN A 556 -39.34 4.93 -16.48
CA ASN A 556 -39.69 3.72 -17.22
C ASN A 556 -38.49 3.21 -18.04
N ALA A 557 -37.81 4.11 -18.76
CA ALA A 557 -36.59 3.75 -19.47
C ALA A 557 -35.49 3.31 -18.50
N ALA A 558 -35.34 4.01 -17.37
CA ALA A 558 -34.38 3.63 -16.33
C ALA A 558 -34.63 2.21 -15.78
N LEU A 559 -35.88 1.87 -15.45
CA LEU A 559 -36.24 0.54 -14.98
C LEU A 559 -36.00 -0.53 -16.04
N ALA A 560 -36.33 -0.27 -17.31
CA ALA A 560 -36.11 -1.23 -18.40
C ALA A 560 -34.62 -1.52 -18.61
N ALA A 561 -33.77 -0.49 -18.57
CA ALA A 561 -32.32 -0.64 -18.68
C ALA A 561 -31.73 -1.41 -17.49
N LEU A 562 -32.17 -1.11 -16.26
CA LEU A 562 -31.74 -1.83 -15.05
C LEU A 562 -32.22 -3.29 -15.04
N GLN A 563 -33.43 -3.58 -15.50
CA GLN A 563 -33.94 -4.95 -15.61
C GLN A 563 -33.09 -5.78 -16.56
N LYS A 564 -32.75 -5.25 -17.74
CA LYS A 564 -31.81 -5.91 -18.65
C LYS A 564 -30.45 -6.09 -17.99
N ALA A 565 -29.91 -5.07 -17.30
CA ALA A 565 -28.64 -5.20 -16.59
C ALA A 565 -28.68 -6.34 -15.54
N ILE A 566 -29.80 -6.51 -14.83
CA ILE A 566 -30.04 -7.60 -13.88
C ILE A 566 -30.14 -8.96 -14.58
N GLU A 567 -30.69 -9.04 -15.81
CA GLU A 567 -30.68 -10.28 -16.59
C GLU A 567 -29.25 -10.72 -16.96
N TYR A 568 -28.38 -9.76 -17.30
CA TYR A 568 -26.95 -10.02 -17.53
C TYR A 568 -26.19 -10.34 -16.23
N GLN A 569 -26.52 -9.65 -15.13
CA GLN A 569 -25.86 -9.80 -13.83
C GLN A 569 -26.88 -9.87 -12.67
N PRO A 570 -27.43 -11.06 -12.37
CA PRO A 570 -28.48 -11.22 -11.35
C PRO A 570 -28.04 -11.00 -9.90
N ASP A 571 -26.73 -10.96 -9.65
CA ASP A 571 -26.11 -10.76 -8.33
C ASP A 571 -25.68 -9.30 -8.08
N ASP A 572 -26.06 -8.37 -8.96
CA ASP A 572 -25.74 -6.96 -8.81
C ASP A 572 -26.63 -6.26 -7.76
N ALA A 573 -26.12 -6.18 -6.53
CA ALA A 573 -26.78 -5.50 -5.43
C ALA A 573 -27.09 -4.01 -5.72
N SER A 574 -26.25 -3.34 -6.52
CA SER A 574 -26.40 -1.91 -6.85
C SER A 574 -27.55 -1.68 -7.83
N ALA A 575 -27.73 -2.57 -8.81
CA ALA A 575 -28.87 -2.49 -9.72
C ALA A 575 -30.21 -2.63 -8.99
N TYR A 576 -30.31 -3.54 -8.01
CA TYR A 576 -31.52 -3.65 -7.17
C TYR A 576 -31.73 -2.44 -6.27
N LEU A 577 -30.66 -1.81 -5.78
CA LEU A 577 -30.73 -0.55 -5.02
C LEU A 577 -31.32 0.57 -5.89
N ASP A 578 -30.81 0.73 -7.11
CA ASP A 578 -31.28 1.76 -8.05
C ASP A 578 -32.75 1.52 -8.45
N VAL A 579 -33.14 0.27 -8.72
CA VAL A 579 -34.54 -0.11 -8.95
C VAL A 579 -35.41 0.27 -7.75
N GLY A 580 -34.99 -0.06 -6.52
CA GLY A 580 -35.72 0.29 -5.31
C GLY A 580 -35.87 1.81 -5.12
N LEU A 581 -34.83 2.60 -5.43
CA LEU A 581 -34.87 4.06 -5.38
C LEU A 581 -35.88 4.63 -6.37
N ILE A 582 -35.94 4.10 -7.60
CA ILE A 582 -36.92 4.52 -8.62
C ILE A 582 -38.34 4.17 -8.18
N LEU A 583 -38.56 2.95 -7.71
CA LEU A 583 -39.87 2.48 -7.26
C LEU A 583 -40.37 3.32 -6.07
N LYS A 584 -39.48 3.67 -5.13
CA LYS A 584 -39.80 4.58 -4.03
C LYS A 584 -40.22 5.96 -4.54
N LYS A 585 -39.46 6.56 -5.45
CA LYS A 585 -39.77 7.88 -6.05
C LYS A 585 -41.12 7.88 -6.78
N THR A 586 -41.47 6.77 -7.44
CA THR A 586 -42.74 6.62 -8.18
C THR A 586 -43.92 6.19 -7.28
N GLY A 587 -43.73 6.12 -5.96
CA GLY A 587 -44.78 5.76 -5.00
C GLY A 587 -45.08 4.26 -4.89
N ARG A 588 -44.32 3.41 -5.57
CA ARG A 588 -44.43 1.94 -5.54
C ARG A 588 -43.67 1.37 -4.35
N TYR A 589 -44.11 1.71 -3.15
CA TYR A 589 -43.34 1.44 -1.93
C TYR A 589 -43.15 -0.05 -1.62
N THR A 590 -44.14 -0.91 -1.90
CA THR A 590 -44.02 -2.36 -1.67
C THR A 590 -42.92 -2.98 -2.54
N ASP A 591 -42.92 -2.66 -3.83
CA ASP A 591 -41.91 -3.16 -4.79
C ASP A 591 -40.52 -2.59 -4.48
N ALA A 592 -40.47 -1.33 -4.00
CA ALA A 592 -39.23 -0.71 -3.53
C ALA A 592 -38.65 -1.45 -2.33
N ILE A 593 -39.48 -1.81 -1.35
CA ILE A 593 -39.07 -2.60 -0.18
C ILE A 593 -38.53 -3.97 -0.60
N GLU A 594 -39.19 -4.66 -1.53
CA GLU A 594 -38.70 -5.94 -2.06
C GLU A 594 -37.32 -5.78 -2.72
N SER A 595 -37.16 -4.75 -3.56
CA SER A 595 -35.91 -4.46 -4.26
C SER A 595 -34.77 -4.13 -3.28
N PHE A 596 -35.04 -3.31 -2.26
CA PHE A 596 -34.06 -3.01 -1.20
C PHE A 596 -33.70 -4.23 -0.36
N ASN A 597 -34.66 -5.10 -0.03
CA ASN A 597 -34.39 -6.34 0.68
C ASN A 597 -33.54 -7.30 -0.15
N LYS A 598 -33.77 -7.37 -1.47
CA LYS A 598 -32.96 -8.14 -2.40
C LYS A 598 -31.54 -7.60 -2.51
N SER A 599 -31.39 -6.27 -2.55
CA SER A 599 -30.09 -5.58 -2.46
C SER A 599 -29.36 -5.93 -1.14
N LEU A 600 -30.04 -5.90 0.01
CA LEU A 600 -29.46 -6.33 1.29
C LEU A 600 -29.06 -7.81 1.33
N ALA A 601 -29.87 -8.70 0.75
CA ALA A 601 -29.55 -10.13 0.66
C ALA A 601 -28.26 -10.37 -0.15
N LEU A 602 -27.97 -9.48 -1.12
CA LEU A 602 -26.74 -9.45 -1.91
C LEU A 602 -25.61 -8.63 -1.24
N LYS A 603 -25.71 -8.36 0.07
CA LYS A 603 -24.70 -7.66 0.89
C LYS A 603 -24.43 -6.21 0.46
N ALA A 604 -25.46 -5.47 0.09
CA ALA A 604 -25.38 -4.03 -0.16
C ALA A 604 -24.93 -3.21 1.07
N THR A 605 -24.73 -1.91 0.85
CA THR A 605 -24.22 -0.98 1.86
C THR A 605 -25.19 -0.76 3.03
N THR A 606 -24.67 -0.31 4.17
CA THR A 606 -25.45 0.04 5.36
C THR A 606 -26.56 1.07 5.07
N ASP A 607 -26.38 1.91 4.06
CA ASP A 607 -27.33 2.97 3.66
C ASP A 607 -28.70 2.42 3.24
N VAL A 608 -28.77 1.16 2.80
CA VAL A 608 -30.04 0.54 2.42
C VAL A 608 -31.00 0.45 3.61
N TYR A 609 -30.50 0.32 4.85
CA TYR A 609 -31.35 0.35 6.05
C TYR A 609 -32.04 1.70 6.26
N ARG A 610 -31.34 2.82 6.00
CA ARG A 610 -31.92 4.16 6.04
C ARG A 610 -32.99 4.32 4.95
N LEU A 611 -32.70 3.86 3.73
CA LEU A 611 -33.64 3.92 2.61
C LEU A 611 -34.89 3.07 2.87
N LEU A 612 -34.74 1.86 3.43
CA LEU A 612 -35.84 1.02 3.87
C LEU A 612 -36.67 1.70 4.95
N ALA A 613 -36.03 2.29 5.96
CA ALA A 613 -36.74 3.01 7.02
C ALA A 613 -37.66 4.11 6.47
N GLU A 614 -37.13 4.94 5.57
CA GLU A 614 -37.89 6.01 4.91
C GLU A 614 -39.02 5.45 4.04
N THR A 615 -38.79 4.31 3.39
CA THR A 615 -39.79 3.68 2.50
C THR A 615 -40.90 2.99 3.29
N TYR A 616 -40.58 2.33 4.40
CA TYR A 616 -41.55 1.77 5.34
C TYR A 616 -42.42 2.87 5.96
N GLU A 617 -41.82 4.00 6.33
CA GLU A 617 -42.57 5.15 6.86
C GLU A 617 -43.54 5.72 5.81
N ALA A 618 -43.07 5.91 4.57
CA ALA A 618 -43.92 6.33 3.44
C ALA A 618 -45.05 5.33 3.12
N ALA A 619 -44.82 4.03 3.37
CA ALA A 619 -45.81 2.97 3.23
C ALA A 619 -46.75 2.83 4.45
N GLY A 620 -46.61 3.66 5.49
CA GLY A 620 -47.41 3.59 6.74
C GLY A 620 -46.98 2.49 7.71
N GLN A 621 -45.87 1.81 7.46
CA GLN A 621 -45.33 0.71 8.29
C GLN A 621 -44.34 1.26 9.33
N ILE A 622 -44.87 1.99 10.32
CA ILE A 622 -44.07 2.75 11.30
C ILE A 622 -43.15 1.87 12.16
N GLU A 623 -43.61 0.69 12.58
CA GLU A 623 -42.81 -0.21 13.42
C GLU A 623 -41.60 -0.78 12.65
N GLU A 624 -41.78 -1.16 11.38
CA GLU A 624 -40.66 -1.60 10.54
C GLU A 624 -39.70 -0.45 10.25
N SER A 625 -40.22 0.76 10.01
CA SER A 625 -39.37 1.95 9.89
C SER A 625 -38.47 2.15 11.12
N ARG A 626 -39.03 2.08 12.33
CA ARG A 626 -38.27 2.19 13.58
C ARG A 626 -37.18 1.14 13.71
N LYS A 627 -37.48 -0.12 13.36
CA LYS A 627 -36.49 -1.21 13.37
C LYS A 627 -35.33 -0.93 12.41
N GLN A 628 -35.62 -0.47 11.18
CA GLN A 628 -34.56 -0.18 10.23
C GLN A 628 -33.73 1.05 10.60
N LYS A 629 -34.33 2.09 11.21
CA LYS A 629 -33.56 3.22 11.80
C LYS A 629 -32.61 2.74 12.90
N ALA A 630 -33.07 1.86 13.78
CA ALA A 630 -32.23 1.28 14.83
C ALA A 630 -31.09 0.42 14.26
N ASN A 631 -31.35 -0.37 13.21
CA ASN A 631 -30.32 -1.15 12.52
C ASN A 631 -29.26 -0.25 11.88
N TYR A 632 -29.68 0.80 11.17
CA TYR A 632 -28.77 1.76 10.56
C TYR A 632 -27.88 2.44 11.61
N GLN A 633 -28.45 2.92 12.72
CA GLN A 633 -27.68 3.56 13.79
C GLN A 633 -26.70 2.58 14.43
N ARG A 634 -27.13 1.37 14.78
CA ARG A 634 -26.25 0.34 15.37
C ARG A 634 -25.07 0.02 14.45
N LEU A 635 -25.32 -0.20 13.16
CA LEU A 635 -24.27 -0.51 12.19
C LEU A 635 -23.29 0.66 11.99
N LYS A 636 -23.78 1.90 12.09
CA LYS A 636 -22.93 3.11 12.08
C LYS A 636 -21.99 3.16 13.28
N GLU A 637 -22.49 2.86 14.48
CA GLU A 637 -21.70 2.81 15.71
C GLU A 637 -20.69 1.64 15.70
N GLU A 638 -21.11 0.44 15.28
CA GLU A 638 -20.25 -0.74 15.10
C GLU A 638 -19.13 -0.48 14.08
N ARG A 639 -19.41 0.27 13.01
CA ARG A 639 -18.40 0.70 12.04
C ARG A 639 -17.32 1.54 12.71
N VAL A 640 -17.70 2.51 13.53
CA VAL A 640 -16.73 3.38 14.22
C VAL A 640 -15.89 2.60 15.22
N GLN A 641 -16.49 1.64 15.94
CA GLN A 641 -15.75 0.73 16.83
C GLN A 641 -14.72 -0.11 16.09
N ARG A 642 -15.08 -0.63 14.91
CA ARG A 642 -14.24 -1.52 14.11
C ARG A 642 -13.13 -0.77 13.38
N ASP A 643 -13.47 0.34 12.72
CA ASP A 643 -12.62 0.96 11.70
C ASP A 643 -12.00 2.29 12.16
N GLY A 644 -12.62 2.95 13.15
CA GLY A 644 -12.35 4.34 13.57
C GLY A 644 -13.33 5.35 12.93
N VAL A 645 -13.13 6.63 13.22
CA VAL A 645 -13.96 7.73 12.67
C VAL A 645 -13.68 7.98 11.19
N VAL A 646 -12.40 7.96 10.80
CA VAL A 646 -11.95 8.24 9.43
C VAL A 646 -11.62 6.93 8.72
N ARG A 647 -12.04 6.84 7.46
CA ARG A 647 -11.82 5.67 6.58
C ARG A 647 -10.38 5.59 6.10
#